data_AF-A0A935F686-F1
#
_entry.id   AF-A0A935F686-F1
#
_cell.length_a   1.000
_cell.length_b   1.000
_cell.length_c   1.000
_cell.angle_alpha   90.00
_cell.angle_beta   90.00
_cell.angle_gamma   90.00
#
_symmetry.space_group_name_H-M   'P 1'
#
loop_
_entity.id
_entity.type
_entity.pdbx_description
1 polymer ?
#
loop_
_entity_poly.entity_id
_entity_poly.type
_entity_poly.pdbx_seq_one_letter_code
_entity_poly.pdbx_strand_id
1 'polypeptide(L)'
;MAICNPPRTHTAAVALRVPVPAPGATRQACVPRRSSPPRRAAPCPRRPAACSSTSSAPPSKLAAAGYAARAQDASTAFTNPAGMTRLDGTQVLAGGQLIRLNTRFSIGEGTTPALGSSDGGRVFGSNGVVPGGGVFVAHSVSPDLKLGFSATGNFGSILDYDAGWVGRYRAQEATLIGVSFVPSVAYRVNEHLSLGAGINVMYGVMGQKVAVNNVVPGAADGRLEFDDTAWGMGGNLGLLYAWSPTTRVGLTWTSEIKLDFKAQPQFSGLGPVLSTLLRNRGLLDAQLNAGVRVPQQVMASGFTQIDDRWAVMGNVGWQQWSRFGEVEIGIDNSNNPVGLTTAIPFKDTWHVAAGAQYQLSGPWRLNFGVAYDSGFQSGSRVTPLLPVNSAWRFGLGGEQQLSPTAKWGIAGSVISGGTLDVEKTSVLPPALAAAIWSASTVIRLRSCCPCTATGRSEIETEETKSCNLGPSRSPARWARSRSARARWHTPSQHRPGRRQRQAERSWHSPSLTMETVTAPNGAVTTPTQLEANGLWGLTETTVAEKVTDGVYALGGWGIASSYALEAPGGWIIVDTGDSTRAAAEMRGKLEQAVGRKVKVAAILLTHWHYADGSGAWLDEGTEIWGHEYLDRNRSDSKGVSVKSGFYQARAIAQFGVFHPMQGPDAFPSLMRFFPEKLLAESSYHPPTRLFQNGKVLDVMVAGEPVQVAPNRTDTSDSVAFYFPRHRLVVTNVMITGAIFNLYTLRGGAFRNPEIYLNDARWVESKNAEILLDIHGPTLKGEKLVHEAIERSVDQVQLIHDQTLRLVAHGMDAREAAEALYMPRHLREGREAYGQVESHVRQVVNGTVGWFSGDVYDINPLSLHEEASRTVEMMGGRNAVRRAAAEAAKKGGLANWRWSLKLTSLLLRLGPKDAEARKVRTASARALGQRMTSANARGFYITQALEIEGKLKVEGRPVTLDAIRMFVGTPSMDQLSRATVDENLQFVRYLVDPRKAEGKRLAFTITAEGDPGSGGSSCATACS
;
A
#
# COMPACT_ATOMS: atom_id res chain seq x y z
N MET A 1 45.83 27.16 -13.59
CA MET A 1 47.13 27.71 -14.05
C MET A 1 48.06 26.54 -14.37
N ALA A 2 49.01 26.71 -15.31
CA ALA A 2 50.00 25.71 -15.79
C ALA A 2 49.38 24.39 -16.33
N ILE A 3 49.38 24.06 -17.62
CA ILE A 3 50.40 24.08 -18.69
C ILE A 3 51.49 23.01 -18.51
N CYS A 4 51.35 21.89 -19.24
CA CYS A 4 52.38 21.35 -20.13
C CYS A 4 51.75 20.36 -21.14
N ASN A 5 52.48 19.95 -22.18
CA ASN A 5 51.89 19.34 -23.40
C ASN A 5 52.68 18.07 -23.90
N PRO A 6 52.86 17.71 -25.20
CA PRO A 6 52.75 16.31 -25.70
C PRO A 6 54.13 15.77 -26.19
N PRO A 7 54.35 14.95 -27.27
CA PRO A 7 53.48 14.09 -28.12
C PRO A 7 54.10 12.71 -28.58
N ARG A 8 53.36 11.97 -29.44
CA ARG A 8 53.84 10.93 -30.43
C ARG A 8 54.42 9.61 -29.84
N THR A 9 54.47 8.43 -30.48
CA THR A 9 54.15 7.88 -31.85
C THR A 9 53.86 6.35 -31.72
N HIS A 10 53.68 5.44 -32.71
CA HIS A 10 53.90 5.43 -34.18
C HIS A 10 52.82 4.65 -35.00
N THR A 11 53.18 3.64 -35.80
CA THR A 11 52.37 3.00 -36.88
C THR A 11 52.66 1.50 -37.11
N ALA A 12 51.67 0.73 -37.57
CA ALA A 12 51.81 -0.45 -38.47
C ALA A 12 50.45 -0.73 -39.20
N ALA A 13 50.42 -1.52 -40.29
CA ALA A 13 49.23 -1.69 -41.17
C ALA A 13 49.24 -3.00 -42.01
N VAL A 14 48.28 -3.14 -42.97
CA VAL A 14 48.19 -4.17 -44.07
C VAL A 14 47.59 -5.54 -43.63
N ALA A 15 46.74 -6.31 -44.35
CA ALA A 15 46.11 -6.28 -45.70
C ALA A 15 44.73 -7.00 -45.75
N LEU A 16 44.01 -6.93 -46.89
CA LEU A 16 42.83 -7.75 -47.23
C LEU A 16 43.18 -9.18 -47.72
N ARG A 17 42.21 -10.12 -47.66
CA ARG A 17 41.84 -11.00 -48.81
C ARG A 17 40.48 -11.70 -48.66
N VAL A 18 39.94 -12.16 -49.79
CA VAL A 18 38.64 -12.87 -49.98
C VAL A 18 38.90 -14.21 -50.70
N PRO A 19 38.08 -15.26 -50.46
CA PRO A 19 37.72 -16.16 -51.55
C PRO A 19 36.24 -16.63 -51.56
N VAL A 20 35.70 -16.83 -52.77
CA VAL A 20 34.34 -17.32 -53.15
C VAL A 20 34.45 -17.85 -54.60
N PRO A 21 33.66 -18.81 -55.14
CA PRO A 21 32.98 -20.02 -54.62
C PRO A 21 33.39 -21.33 -55.37
N ALA A 22 32.74 -22.49 -55.10
CA ALA A 22 32.59 -23.60 -56.06
C ALA A 22 31.40 -24.56 -55.71
N PRO A 23 30.77 -25.32 -56.64
CA PRO A 23 29.47 -26.00 -56.40
C PRO A 23 29.35 -27.50 -56.80
N GLY A 24 28.24 -28.15 -56.39
CA GLY A 24 27.72 -29.44 -56.92
C GLY A 24 27.97 -30.68 -56.06
N ALA A 25 27.25 -31.82 -56.20
CA ALA A 25 26.04 -32.13 -56.97
C ALA A 25 25.36 -33.45 -56.49
N THR A 26 24.12 -33.74 -56.96
CA THR A 26 23.43 -35.07 -57.03
C THR A 26 23.40 -36.00 -55.79
N ARG A 27 22.23 -36.26 -55.16
CA ARG A 27 21.15 -37.22 -55.55
C ARG A 27 21.53 -38.72 -55.59
N GLN A 28 20.91 -39.49 -54.70
CA GLN A 28 20.31 -40.82 -54.98
C GLN A 28 19.18 -41.12 -53.97
N ALA A 29 18.36 -42.16 -54.20
CA ALA A 29 17.10 -42.39 -53.48
C ALA A 29 16.77 -43.88 -53.27
N CYS A 30 16.01 -44.21 -52.22
CA CYS A 30 15.29 -45.49 -52.09
C CYS A 30 14.10 -45.40 -51.11
N VAL A 31 13.00 -46.11 -51.40
CA VAL A 31 11.65 -46.04 -50.78
C VAL A 31 10.90 -47.35 -51.14
N PRO A 32 9.91 -47.91 -50.39
CA PRO A 32 9.50 -47.74 -48.98
C PRO A 32 9.46 -49.08 -48.16
N ARG A 33 9.11 -49.02 -46.86
CA ARG A 33 8.05 -49.90 -46.29
C ARG A 33 7.41 -49.30 -45.02
N ARG A 34 6.20 -49.78 -44.70
CA ARG A 34 5.20 -49.11 -43.83
C ARG A 34 5.26 -49.54 -42.35
N SER A 35 5.13 -48.58 -41.43
CA SER A 35 4.34 -48.72 -40.19
C SER A 35 4.05 -47.34 -39.57
N SER A 36 2.79 -47.06 -39.22
CA SER A 36 2.29 -45.78 -38.68
C SER A 36 2.22 -45.79 -37.14
N PRO A 37 1.96 -44.64 -36.45
CA PRO A 37 2.52 -43.31 -36.65
C PRO A 37 3.03 -42.66 -35.32
N PRO A 38 4.12 -41.87 -35.32
CA PRO A 38 4.51 -41.08 -34.15
C PRO A 38 3.75 -39.74 -34.04
N ARG A 39 3.67 -39.23 -32.81
CA ARG A 39 2.96 -38.00 -32.40
C ARG A 39 3.35 -36.78 -33.25
N ARG A 40 2.37 -35.96 -33.67
CA ARG A 40 2.65 -34.63 -34.23
C ARG A 40 3.21 -33.70 -33.16
N ALA A 41 4.33 -33.04 -33.45
CA ALA A 41 4.80 -31.90 -32.67
C ALA A 41 3.83 -30.71 -32.79
N ALA A 42 3.74 -29.89 -31.75
CA ALA A 42 2.92 -28.68 -31.76
C ALA A 42 3.52 -27.60 -32.69
N PRO A 43 2.72 -26.93 -33.54
CA PRO A 43 3.19 -25.81 -34.35
C PRO A 43 3.39 -24.56 -33.48
N CYS A 44 4.50 -23.85 -33.65
CA CYS A 44 4.77 -22.59 -32.94
C CYS A 44 3.67 -21.54 -33.19
N PRO A 45 3.02 -21.01 -32.14
CA PRO A 45 2.05 -19.92 -32.29
C PRO A 45 2.70 -18.64 -32.83
N ARG A 46 2.16 -18.09 -33.92
CA ARG A 46 2.57 -16.78 -34.46
C ARG A 46 1.93 -15.66 -33.63
N ARG A 47 2.68 -14.57 -33.37
CA ARG A 47 2.27 -13.43 -32.49
C ARG A 47 1.53 -12.31 -33.23
N PRO A 48 0.35 -11.90 -32.76
CA PRO A 48 -0.15 -10.51 -32.86
C PRO A 48 -0.95 -10.07 -31.59
N ALA A 49 -1.26 -8.81 -31.29
CA ALA A 49 -0.81 -7.48 -31.73
C ALA A 49 -1.18 -6.45 -30.61
N ALA A 50 -0.82 -5.17 -30.72
CA ALA A 50 -1.15 -4.14 -29.72
C ALA A 50 -1.59 -2.80 -30.31
N CYS A 51 -2.26 -1.98 -29.49
CA CYS A 51 -2.44 -0.55 -29.71
C CYS A 51 -1.32 0.24 -29.03
N SER A 52 -0.79 1.23 -29.75
CA SER A 52 -0.26 2.48 -29.20
C SER A 52 -0.83 3.63 -30.06
N SER A 53 -0.50 4.90 -29.81
CA SER A 53 -1.16 6.03 -30.49
C SER A 53 -1.08 5.94 -32.03
N THR A 54 -2.24 5.87 -32.68
CA THR A 54 -2.40 5.59 -34.13
C THR A 54 -2.97 6.80 -34.86
N SER A 55 -2.42 7.98 -34.59
CA SER A 55 -2.83 9.24 -35.21
C SER A 55 -2.41 9.32 -36.69
N SER A 56 -3.32 8.93 -37.59
CA SER A 56 -3.28 9.15 -39.05
C SER A 56 -2.09 8.55 -39.83
N ALA A 57 -2.12 8.67 -41.16
CA ALA A 57 -1.09 8.14 -42.05
C ALA A 57 0.32 8.81 -41.93
N PRO A 58 0.46 10.15 -41.77
CA PRO A 58 1.77 10.82 -41.82
C PRO A 58 2.81 10.43 -40.75
N PRO A 59 2.45 9.96 -39.54
CA PRO A 59 3.42 9.38 -38.60
C PRO A 59 3.83 7.93 -38.91
N SER A 60 2.95 7.13 -39.54
CA SER A 60 3.15 5.67 -39.71
C SER A 60 4.42 5.30 -40.49
N LYS A 61 4.71 6.04 -41.58
CA LYS A 61 5.85 5.84 -42.49
C LYS A 61 7.24 5.92 -41.82
N LEU A 62 7.33 6.55 -40.65
CA LEU A 62 8.57 6.76 -39.88
C LEU A 62 8.45 6.16 -38.46
N ALA A 63 7.43 5.34 -38.18
CA ALA A 63 7.11 4.85 -36.84
C ALA A 63 6.97 5.99 -35.78
N ALA A 64 6.51 7.17 -36.20
CA ALA A 64 6.48 8.43 -35.45
C ALA A 64 7.85 9.10 -35.14
N ALA A 65 8.96 8.60 -35.68
CA ALA A 65 10.28 9.21 -35.50
C ALA A 65 10.31 10.69 -35.96
N GLY A 66 10.98 11.53 -35.16
CA GLY A 66 11.11 12.97 -35.42
C GLY A 66 9.83 13.79 -35.19
N TYR A 67 8.81 13.24 -34.51
CA TYR A 67 7.47 13.82 -34.29
C TYR A 67 7.41 15.35 -34.14
N ALA A 68 8.22 15.90 -33.23
CA ALA A 68 8.24 17.33 -32.92
C ALA A 68 9.22 18.16 -33.77
N ALA A 69 10.15 17.53 -34.50
CA ALA A 69 11.23 18.21 -35.24
C ALA A 69 11.07 18.15 -36.77
N ARG A 70 10.24 17.23 -37.31
CA ARG A 70 10.18 16.93 -38.75
C ARG A 70 9.88 18.17 -39.59
N ALA A 71 8.74 18.83 -39.35
CA ALA A 71 8.32 20.07 -40.01
C ALA A 71 8.47 20.05 -41.55
N GLN A 72 7.70 19.15 -42.22
CA GLN A 72 7.83 18.83 -43.67
C GLN A 72 6.51 18.87 -44.47
N ASP A 73 5.38 19.07 -43.80
CA ASP A 73 4.03 19.02 -44.37
C ASP A 73 3.00 19.53 -43.34
N ALA A 74 1.75 19.74 -43.79
CA ALA A 74 0.70 20.31 -42.96
C ALA A 74 0.36 19.51 -41.69
N SER A 75 0.70 18.21 -41.55
CA SER A 75 0.45 17.48 -40.28
C SER A 75 1.27 18.03 -39.11
N THR A 76 2.28 18.85 -39.40
CA THR A 76 3.02 19.64 -38.39
C THR A 76 2.09 20.53 -37.55
N ALA A 77 0.97 21.01 -38.12
CA ALA A 77 -0.05 21.77 -37.38
C ALA A 77 -0.67 21.01 -36.20
N PHE A 78 -0.58 19.66 -36.22
CA PHE A 78 -0.96 18.76 -35.13
C PHE A 78 0.25 18.34 -34.29
N THR A 79 1.35 17.90 -34.91
CA THR A 79 2.46 17.24 -34.18
C THR A 79 3.40 18.20 -33.46
N ASN A 80 3.59 19.43 -33.95
CA ASN A 80 4.24 20.53 -33.24
C ASN A 80 3.93 21.84 -33.98
N PRO A 81 2.96 22.66 -33.49
CA PRO A 81 2.57 23.91 -34.14
C PRO A 81 3.75 24.82 -34.52
N ALA A 82 4.79 24.93 -33.69
CA ALA A 82 5.97 25.76 -33.98
C ALA A 82 6.68 25.40 -35.29
N GLY A 83 6.57 24.14 -35.74
CA GLY A 83 7.15 23.70 -37.00
C GLY A 83 6.44 24.26 -38.25
N MET A 84 5.24 24.84 -38.12
CA MET A 84 4.57 25.49 -39.25
C MET A 84 5.35 26.67 -39.82
N THR A 85 6.25 27.31 -39.04
CA THR A 85 7.11 28.40 -39.53
C THR A 85 8.10 27.96 -40.62
N ARG A 86 8.27 26.65 -40.86
CA ARG A 86 9.02 26.07 -41.99
C ARG A 86 8.14 25.68 -43.19
N LEU A 87 6.85 26.03 -43.17
CA LEU A 87 5.89 25.77 -44.24
C LEU A 87 5.48 27.10 -44.90
N ASP A 88 5.60 27.16 -46.21
CA ASP A 88 5.24 28.35 -46.99
C ASP A 88 3.99 28.14 -47.84
N GLY A 89 3.34 29.26 -48.19
CA GLY A 89 2.06 29.31 -48.90
C GLY A 89 0.90 28.77 -48.05
N THR A 90 -0.06 28.14 -48.72
CA THR A 90 -1.12 27.34 -48.09
C THR A 90 -0.90 25.88 -48.47
N GLN A 91 -0.86 24.99 -47.48
CA GLN A 91 -0.68 23.55 -47.66
C GLN A 91 -1.87 22.80 -47.06
N VAL A 92 -2.40 21.84 -47.81
CA VAL A 92 -3.44 20.91 -47.37
C VAL A 92 -2.93 19.49 -47.52
N LEU A 93 -3.15 18.66 -46.51
CA LEU A 93 -2.81 17.24 -46.50
C LEU A 93 -4.01 16.46 -46.00
N ALA A 94 -4.48 15.50 -46.78
CA ALA A 94 -5.48 14.52 -46.35
C ALA A 94 -4.89 13.11 -46.47
N GLY A 95 -5.26 12.20 -45.56
CA GLY A 95 -4.79 10.82 -45.62
C GLY A 95 -5.63 9.87 -44.79
N GLY A 96 -5.98 8.72 -45.38
CA GLY A 96 -6.63 7.60 -44.71
C GLY A 96 -5.65 6.48 -44.34
N GLN A 97 -6.06 5.60 -43.43
CA GLN A 97 -5.35 4.39 -43.03
C GLN A 97 -6.34 3.26 -42.71
N LEU A 98 -5.92 2.01 -42.91
CA LEU A 98 -6.65 0.81 -42.48
C LEU A 98 -5.73 0.02 -41.54
N ILE A 99 -6.11 -0.12 -40.29
CA ILE A 99 -5.34 -0.80 -39.25
C ILE A 99 -5.90 -2.21 -39.10
N ARG A 100 -5.08 -3.24 -39.37
CA ARG A 100 -5.49 -4.64 -39.17
C ARG A 100 -4.98 -5.17 -37.82
N LEU A 101 -5.92 -5.40 -36.91
CA LEU A 101 -5.69 -5.96 -35.58
C LEU A 101 -6.00 -7.47 -35.58
N ASN A 102 -5.27 -8.26 -34.80
CA ASN A 102 -5.33 -9.73 -34.85
C ASN A 102 -5.00 -10.36 -33.48
N THR A 103 -5.37 -9.67 -32.39
CA THR A 103 -5.21 -10.19 -31.03
C THR A 103 -6.28 -11.25 -30.74
N ARG A 104 -5.90 -12.27 -29.96
CA ARG A 104 -6.79 -13.34 -29.50
C ARG A 104 -6.60 -13.53 -28.00
N PHE A 105 -7.64 -14.01 -27.33
CA PHE A 105 -7.55 -14.49 -25.96
C PHE A 105 -7.35 -16.03 -25.98
N SER A 106 -6.91 -16.60 -24.86
CA SER A 106 -6.70 -18.04 -24.70
C SER A 106 -6.96 -18.43 -23.24
N ILE A 107 -7.76 -19.48 -23.03
CA ILE A 107 -8.15 -19.94 -21.70
C ILE A 107 -6.94 -20.59 -21.00
N GLY A 108 -6.55 -20.07 -19.83
CA GLY A 108 -5.53 -20.67 -18.97
C GLY A 108 -6.10 -21.79 -18.08
N GLU A 109 -5.25 -22.75 -17.69
CA GLU A 109 -5.65 -23.98 -16.98
C GLU A 109 -6.38 -23.72 -15.63
N GLY A 110 -6.12 -22.59 -14.99
CA GLY A 110 -6.80 -22.16 -13.75
C GLY A 110 -8.19 -21.53 -13.93
N THR A 111 -8.76 -21.52 -15.13
CA THR A 111 -10.06 -20.87 -15.40
C THR A 111 -11.23 -21.69 -14.85
N THR A 112 -12.12 -21.06 -14.07
CA THR A 112 -13.26 -21.72 -13.44
C THR A 112 -14.19 -22.38 -14.48
N PRO A 113 -14.40 -23.71 -14.47
CA PRO A 113 -15.17 -24.41 -15.52
C PRO A 113 -16.62 -23.94 -15.70
N ALA A 114 -17.24 -23.41 -14.63
CA ALA A 114 -18.58 -22.82 -14.68
C ALA A 114 -18.69 -21.56 -15.56
N LEU A 115 -17.57 -20.99 -16.02
CA LEU A 115 -17.55 -19.90 -17.01
C LEU A 115 -17.69 -20.41 -18.46
N GLY A 116 -17.58 -21.71 -18.70
CA GLY A 116 -17.61 -22.32 -20.04
C GLY A 116 -16.23 -22.45 -20.67
N SER A 117 -16.19 -22.67 -21.99
CA SER A 117 -14.98 -23.04 -22.75
C SER A 117 -14.74 -22.22 -24.02
N SER A 118 -15.48 -21.12 -24.24
CA SER A 118 -15.21 -20.19 -25.34
C SER A 118 -14.11 -19.20 -24.97
N ASP A 119 -13.11 -19.07 -25.86
CA ASP A 119 -11.97 -18.15 -25.73
C ASP A 119 -12.26 -16.73 -26.24
N GLY A 120 -13.46 -16.47 -26.78
CA GLY A 120 -13.83 -15.15 -27.32
C GLY A 120 -13.26 -14.82 -28.70
N GLY A 121 -12.60 -15.78 -29.36
CA GLY A 121 -12.26 -15.67 -30.78
C GLY A 121 -11.19 -14.61 -31.09
N ARG A 122 -11.57 -13.58 -31.86
CA ARG A 122 -10.69 -12.46 -32.21
C ARG A 122 -11.21 -11.18 -31.56
N VAL A 123 -10.41 -10.62 -30.67
CA VAL A 123 -10.75 -9.51 -29.77
C VAL A 123 -11.15 -8.21 -30.48
N PHE A 124 -10.88 -8.09 -31.77
CA PHE A 124 -11.18 -6.92 -32.61
C PHE A 124 -12.23 -7.25 -33.70
N GLY A 125 -13.15 -8.16 -33.37
CA GLY A 125 -14.29 -8.53 -34.19
C GLY A 125 -14.00 -9.32 -35.46
N SER A 126 -15.07 -9.68 -36.16
CA SER A 126 -15.07 -10.65 -37.27
C SER A 126 -13.99 -10.42 -38.34
N ASN A 127 -13.77 -9.16 -38.75
CA ASN A 127 -12.78 -8.79 -39.77
C ASN A 127 -11.47 -8.22 -39.23
N GLY A 128 -11.43 -7.65 -38.03
CA GLY A 128 -10.21 -7.08 -37.43
C GLY A 128 -9.64 -5.85 -38.14
N VAL A 129 -10.46 -5.04 -38.82
CA VAL A 129 -10.02 -3.84 -39.56
C VAL A 129 -10.67 -2.58 -39.00
N VAL A 130 -9.84 -1.63 -38.55
CA VAL A 130 -10.26 -0.32 -38.05
C VAL A 130 -9.85 0.76 -39.05
N PRO A 131 -10.78 1.57 -39.59
CA PRO A 131 -10.44 2.71 -40.43
C PRO A 131 -9.95 3.89 -39.59
N GLY A 132 -9.15 4.76 -40.18
CA GLY A 132 -8.80 6.05 -39.60
C GLY A 132 -8.28 7.02 -40.65
N GLY A 133 -8.01 8.25 -40.24
CA GLY A 133 -7.45 9.27 -41.12
C GLY A 133 -7.38 10.64 -40.47
N GLY A 134 -6.99 11.62 -41.28
CA GLY A 134 -7.04 13.03 -40.91
C GLY A 134 -6.85 13.98 -42.08
N VAL A 135 -7.23 15.24 -41.86
CA VAL A 135 -7.04 16.39 -42.74
C VAL A 135 -6.28 17.45 -41.96
N PHE A 136 -5.26 18.04 -42.58
CA PHE A 136 -4.37 19.02 -41.98
C PHE A 136 -4.18 20.19 -42.93
N VAL A 137 -4.24 21.40 -42.41
CA VAL A 137 -4.09 22.66 -43.15
C VAL A 137 -3.06 23.53 -42.43
N ALA A 138 -2.15 24.12 -43.20
CA ALA A 138 -1.25 25.18 -42.73
C ALA A 138 -1.28 26.34 -43.72
N HIS A 139 -1.36 27.58 -43.22
CA HIS A 139 -1.52 28.79 -44.01
C HIS A 139 -0.56 29.88 -43.53
N SER A 140 0.20 30.46 -44.47
CA SER A 140 1.13 31.56 -44.22
C SER A 140 0.41 32.90 -44.28
N VAL A 141 0.20 33.53 -43.12
CA VAL A 141 -0.29 34.92 -43.03
C VAL A 141 0.85 35.89 -43.33
N SER A 142 2.07 35.55 -42.91
CA SER A 142 3.31 36.24 -43.27
C SER A 142 4.47 35.23 -43.38
N PRO A 143 5.73 35.66 -43.63
CA PRO A 143 6.89 34.79 -43.51
C PRO A 143 7.01 34.14 -42.12
N ASP A 144 6.63 34.87 -41.06
CA ASP A 144 6.89 34.52 -39.66
C ASP A 144 5.63 34.08 -38.90
N LEU A 145 4.44 34.59 -39.27
CA LEU A 145 3.15 34.23 -38.68
C LEU A 145 2.42 33.21 -39.54
N LYS A 146 2.11 32.05 -38.96
CA LYS A 146 1.40 30.95 -39.61
C LYS A 146 0.18 30.53 -38.80
N LEU A 147 -0.89 30.16 -39.49
CA LEU A 147 -2.10 29.57 -38.92
C LEU A 147 -2.24 28.12 -39.38
N GLY A 148 -2.89 27.28 -38.59
CA GLY A 148 -3.11 25.87 -38.91
C GLY A 148 -4.44 25.35 -38.39
N PHE A 149 -4.89 24.26 -38.98
CA PHE A 149 -6.05 23.49 -38.53
C PHE A 149 -5.83 22.01 -38.81
N SER A 150 -6.14 21.15 -37.83
CA SER A 150 -5.98 19.69 -37.96
C SER A 150 -7.24 18.98 -37.50
N ALA A 151 -7.79 18.07 -38.30
CA ALA A 151 -8.88 17.18 -37.92
C ALA A 151 -8.41 15.73 -38.09
N THR A 152 -8.18 14.99 -37.01
CA THR A 152 -7.60 13.63 -37.07
C THR A 152 -8.08 12.74 -35.93
N GLY A 153 -8.19 11.44 -36.17
CA GLY A 153 -8.22 10.47 -35.08
C GLY A 153 -6.94 10.57 -34.24
N ASN A 154 -7.08 10.57 -32.92
CA ASN A 154 -5.97 10.65 -31.96
C ASN A 154 -5.71 9.28 -31.30
N PHE A 155 -6.78 8.63 -30.84
CA PHE A 155 -6.78 7.25 -30.34
C PHE A 155 -8.08 6.53 -30.71
N GLY A 156 -8.03 5.19 -30.66
CA GLY A 156 -9.18 4.33 -30.89
C GLY A 156 -8.95 2.92 -30.36
N SER A 157 -9.96 2.36 -29.70
CA SER A 157 -10.09 0.95 -29.36
C SER A 157 -11.52 0.51 -29.71
N ILE A 158 -11.66 -0.66 -30.36
CA ILE A 158 -12.94 -1.26 -30.73
C ILE A 158 -12.80 -2.76 -30.47
N LEU A 159 -13.32 -3.23 -29.35
CA LEU A 159 -13.28 -4.63 -28.96
C LEU A 159 -14.63 -5.30 -29.22
N ASP A 160 -14.58 -6.56 -29.64
CA ASP A 160 -15.71 -7.44 -29.94
C ASP A 160 -15.23 -8.88 -29.70
N TYR A 161 -15.81 -9.53 -28.69
CA TYR A 161 -15.51 -10.90 -28.22
C TYR A 161 -16.76 -11.78 -28.35
N ASP A 162 -16.60 -13.05 -28.74
CA ASP A 162 -17.72 -14.00 -28.86
C ASP A 162 -18.59 -14.02 -27.58
N ALA A 163 -19.90 -13.82 -27.71
CA ALA A 163 -20.79 -13.55 -26.57
C ALA A 163 -20.73 -14.58 -25.42
N GLY A 164 -20.40 -15.84 -25.71
CA GLY A 164 -20.28 -16.93 -24.74
C GLY A 164 -18.93 -17.04 -24.01
N TRP A 165 -17.96 -16.16 -24.27
CA TRP A 165 -16.59 -16.33 -23.75
C TRP A 165 -16.49 -16.30 -22.22
N VAL A 166 -15.42 -16.90 -21.69
CA VAL A 166 -15.20 -17.01 -20.23
C VAL A 166 -15.14 -15.66 -19.50
N GLY A 167 -14.82 -14.57 -20.22
CA GLY A 167 -14.78 -13.20 -19.72
C GLY A 167 -16.00 -12.34 -20.06
N ARG A 168 -17.10 -12.89 -20.60
CA ARG A 168 -18.31 -12.13 -21.03
C ARG A 168 -18.93 -11.22 -19.95
N TYR A 169 -18.66 -11.53 -18.68
CA TYR A 169 -19.02 -10.77 -17.48
C TYR A 169 -18.04 -9.62 -17.16
N ARG A 170 -17.15 -9.28 -18.09
CA ARG A 170 -16.16 -8.18 -18.02
C ARG A 170 -16.33 -7.25 -19.21
N ALA A 171 -16.38 -7.83 -20.41
CA ALA A 171 -16.72 -7.16 -21.66
C ALA A 171 -17.28 -8.19 -22.66
N GLN A 172 -18.12 -7.75 -23.58
CA GLN A 172 -18.41 -8.45 -24.84
C GLN A 172 -17.98 -7.52 -25.99
N GLU A 173 -18.48 -6.30 -26.02
CA GLU A 173 -18.03 -5.23 -26.92
C GLU A 173 -17.56 -4.02 -26.10
N ALA A 174 -16.55 -3.28 -26.57
CA ALA A 174 -16.07 -2.05 -25.93
C ALA A 174 -15.40 -1.10 -26.94
N THR A 175 -15.96 0.09 -27.10
CA THR A 175 -15.49 1.16 -27.99
C THR A 175 -15.05 2.38 -27.20
N LEU A 176 -13.88 2.92 -27.53
CA LEU A 176 -13.42 4.23 -27.05
C LEU A 176 -12.57 4.91 -28.14
N ILE A 177 -13.06 6.00 -28.71
CA ILE A 177 -12.45 6.71 -29.84
C ILE A 177 -12.36 8.20 -29.51
N GLY A 178 -11.26 8.86 -29.90
CA GLY A 178 -11.09 10.32 -29.77
C GLY A 178 -10.65 10.95 -31.09
N VAL A 179 -11.42 11.91 -31.59
CA VAL A 179 -11.13 12.70 -32.80
C VAL A 179 -10.78 14.13 -32.40
N SER A 180 -9.57 14.56 -32.73
CA SER A 180 -9.05 15.90 -32.40
C SER A 180 -9.25 16.88 -33.55
N PHE A 181 -9.80 18.05 -33.21
CA PHE A 181 -9.88 19.26 -34.01
C PHE A 181 -8.98 20.32 -33.37
N VAL A 182 -7.89 20.68 -34.05
CA VAL A 182 -6.80 21.51 -33.51
C VAL A 182 -6.56 22.73 -34.39
N PRO A 183 -7.29 23.85 -34.20
CA PRO A 183 -6.80 25.17 -34.60
C PRO A 183 -5.47 25.48 -33.90
N SER A 184 -4.52 26.00 -34.65
CA SER A 184 -3.18 26.34 -34.16
C SER A 184 -2.58 27.58 -34.81
N VAL A 185 -1.61 28.18 -34.13
CA VAL A 185 -0.86 29.37 -34.54
C VAL A 185 0.63 29.14 -34.27
N ALA A 186 1.49 29.67 -35.13
CA ALA A 186 2.93 29.64 -34.96
C ALA A 186 3.56 30.98 -35.32
N TYR A 187 4.61 31.33 -34.57
CA TYR A 187 5.36 32.56 -34.74
C TYR A 187 6.86 32.28 -34.74
N ARG A 188 7.57 32.77 -35.76
CA ARG A 188 9.03 32.74 -35.84
C ARG A 188 9.57 33.91 -35.00
N VAL A 189 10.25 33.60 -33.90
CA VAL A 189 10.82 34.59 -32.97
C VAL A 189 12.13 35.17 -33.51
N ASN A 190 12.93 34.32 -34.16
CA ASN A 190 14.12 34.68 -34.93
C ASN A 190 14.50 33.49 -35.86
N GLU A 191 15.61 33.59 -36.58
CA GLU A 191 16.08 32.56 -37.52
C GLU A 191 16.28 31.18 -36.89
N HIS A 192 16.58 31.11 -35.59
CA HIS A 192 16.76 29.87 -34.85
C HIS A 192 15.48 29.39 -34.15
N LEU A 193 14.76 30.29 -33.47
CA LEU A 193 13.65 29.93 -32.58
C LEU A 193 12.27 30.20 -33.22
N SER A 194 11.43 29.17 -33.24
CA SER A 194 9.99 29.29 -33.50
C SER A 194 9.18 28.73 -32.33
N LEU A 195 8.06 29.38 -32.05
CA LEU A 195 7.09 28.96 -31.03
C LEU A 195 5.73 28.73 -31.69
N GLY A 196 4.86 27.95 -31.05
CA GLY A 196 3.50 27.76 -31.51
C GLY A 196 2.60 27.20 -30.43
N ALA A 197 1.30 27.42 -30.61
CA ALA A 197 0.25 26.98 -29.72
C ALA A 197 -0.96 26.49 -30.52
N GLY A 198 -1.79 25.66 -29.91
CA GLY A 198 -3.06 25.22 -30.47
C GLY A 198 -4.04 24.80 -29.37
N ILE A 199 -5.32 24.86 -29.68
CA ILE A 199 -6.40 24.39 -28.81
C ILE A 199 -6.89 23.07 -29.38
N ASN A 200 -6.71 21.98 -28.65
CA ASN A 200 -7.18 20.66 -29.05
C ASN A 200 -8.60 20.46 -28.53
N VAL A 201 -9.58 20.65 -29.41
CA VAL A 201 -11.00 20.33 -29.16
C VAL A 201 -11.24 18.89 -29.61
N MET A 202 -11.63 18.01 -28.71
CA MET A 202 -11.74 16.58 -28.97
C MET A 202 -13.19 16.11 -28.89
N TYR A 203 -13.64 15.37 -29.89
CA TYR A 203 -14.87 14.61 -29.86
C TYR A 203 -14.57 13.17 -29.47
N GLY A 204 -15.10 12.74 -28.34
CA GLY A 204 -15.00 11.37 -27.82
C GLY A 204 -16.25 10.55 -28.14
N VAL A 205 -16.07 9.27 -28.43
CA VAL A 205 -17.14 8.28 -28.56
C VAL A 205 -16.83 7.11 -27.64
N MET A 206 -17.78 6.72 -26.79
CA MET A 206 -17.68 5.59 -25.86
C MET A 206 -18.85 4.64 -26.07
N GLY A 207 -18.60 3.33 -25.95
CA GLY A 207 -19.65 2.33 -25.87
C GLY A 207 -19.16 1.04 -25.20
N GLN A 208 -20.02 0.35 -24.47
CA GLN A 208 -19.68 -0.92 -23.82
C GLN A 208 -20.90 -1.84 -23.72
N LYS A 209 -20.65 -3.14 -23.86
CA LYS A 209 -21.64 -4.22 -23.80
C LYS A 209 -21.10 -5.39 -23.01
N VAL A 210 -21.96 -6.05 -22.25
CA VAL A 210 -21.55 -7.04 -21.25
C VAL A 210 -22.70 -8.00 -20.92
N ALA A 211 -22.39 -9.28 -20.70
CA ALA A 211 -23.36 -10.23 -20.20
C ALA A 211 -23.70 -9.92 -18.74
N VAL A 212 -24.93 -10.18 -18.31
CA VAL A 212 -25.41 -10.02 -16.93
C VAL A 212 -26.01 -11.35 -16.49
N ASN A 213 -25.28 -12.10 -15.66
CA ASN A 213 -25.71 -13.45 -15.28
C ASN A 213 -26.90 -13.41 -14.32
N ASN A 214 -27.98 -14.09 -14.74
CA ASN A 214 -29.22 -14.18 -14.00
C ASN A 214 -29.05 -15.19 -12.85
N VAL A 215 -29.30 -14.74 -11.62
CA VAL A 215 -29.05 -15.47 -10.35
C VAL A 215 -29.90 -16.76 -10.19
N VAL A 216 -30.69 -17.14 -11.20
CA VAL A 216 -31.47 -18.39 -11.26
C VAL A 216 -30.62 -19.46 -11.97
N PRO A 217 -30.23 -20.57 -11.33
CA PRO A 217 -29.44 -21.62 -11.96
C PRO A 217 -30.11 -22.17 -13.22
N GLY A 218 -29.36 -22.20 -14.33
CA GLY A 218 -29.84 -22.69 -15.63
C GLY A 218 -30.59 -21.65 -16.49
N ALA A 219 -30.81 -20.43 -16.00
CA ALA A 219 -31.28 -19.33 -16.84
C ALA A 219 -30.18 -18.86 -17.81
N ALA A 220 -30.58 -18.35 -18.98
CA ALA A 220 -29.66 -17.66 -19.89
C ALA A 220 -29.16 -16.34 -19.26
N ASP A 221 -27.98 -15.88 -19.68
CA ASP A 221 -27.47 -14.56 -19.32
C ASP A 221 -28.36 -13.45 -19.92
N GLY A 222 -28.62 -12.39 -19.14
CA GLY A 222 -29.07 -11.11 -19.66
C GLY A 222 -27.92 -10.29 -20.23
N ARG A 223 -28.18 -9.03 -20.60
CA ARG A 223 -27.20 -8.11 -21.18
C ARG A 223 -27.40 -6.69 -20.63
N LEU A 224 -26.30 -5.98 -20.48
CA LEU A 224 -26.22 -4.53 -20.30
C LEU A 224 -25.41 -3.94 -21.46
N GLU A 225 -25.84 -2.80 -21.96
CA GLU A 225 -25.27 -2.09 -23.10
C GLU A 225 -25.42 -0.58 -22.86
N PHE A 226 -24.39 0.22 -23.13
CA PHE A 226 -24.45 1.67 -22.98
C PHE A 226 -23.45 2.37 -23.89
N ASP A 227 -23.83 3.52 -24.43
CA ASP A 227 -23.03 4.35 -25.32
C ASP A 227 -23.29 5.85 -25.09
N ASP A 228 -22.30 6.69 -25.46
CA ASP A 228 -22.41 8.15 -25.45
C ASP A 228 -21.28 8.83 -26.24
N THR A 229 -21.42 10.13 -26.52
CA THR A 229 -20.38 10.96 -27.14
C THR A 229 -20.17 12.29 -26.39
N ALA A 230 -18.91 12.58 -26.03
CA ALA A 230 -18.53 13.74 -25.22
C ALA A 230 -17.62 14.71 -25.98
N TRP A 231 -17.57 15.97 -25.55
CA TRP A 231 -16.61 16.96 -26.03
C TRP A 231 -15.63 17.34 -24.93
N GLY A 232 -14.35 17.43 -25.28
CA GLY A 232 -13.25 17.81 -24.39
C GLY A 232 -12.37 18.90 -25.00
N MET A 233 -11.61 19.61 -24.15
CA MET A 233 -10.66 20.64 -24.60
C MET A 233 -9.32 20.51 -23.88
N GLY A 234 -8.24 20.87 -24.56
CA GLY A 234 -6.89 20.96 -24.01
C GLY A 234 -5.96 21.84 -24.83
N GLY A 235 -4.74 22.04 -24.33
CA GLY A 235 -3.69 22.81 -24.99
C GLY A 235 -2.69 21.93 -25.75
N ASN A 236 -2.12 22.47 -26.82
CA ASN A 236 -0.93 21.98 -27.50
C ASN A 236 0.08 23.14 -27.54
N LEU A 237 1.27 22.96 -26.96
CA LEU A 237 2.36 23.91 -27.04
C LEU A 237 3.53 23.31 -27.81
N GLY A 238 4.20 24.16 -28.58
CA GLY A 238 5.26 23.79 -29.49
C GLY A 238 6.44 24.74 -29.45
N LEU A 239 7.64 24.18 -29.54
CA LEU A 239 8.89 24.88 -29.75
C LEU A 239 9.68 24.16 -30.85
N LEU A 240 10.30 24.92 -31.75
CA LEU A 240 11.27 24.41 -32.71
C LEU A 240 12.54 25.29 -32.65
N TYR A 241 13.71 24.66 -32.56
CA TYR A 241 15.00 25.33 -32.57
C TYR A 241 15.87 24.79 -33.71
N ALA A 242 16.21 25.64 -34.68
CA ALA A 242 17.08 25.35 -35.79
C ALA A 242 18.53 25.72 -35.45
N TRP A 243 19.37 24.71 -35.16
CA TRP A 243 20.81 24.89 -34.97
C TRP A 243 21.53 25.22 -36.29
N SER A 244 20.98 24.77 -37.41
CA SER A 244 21.43 25.10 -38.76
C SER A 244 20.26 24.96 -39.76
N PRO A 245 20.43 25.30 -41.05
CA PRO A 245 19.41 25.01 -42.06
C PRO A 245 19.01 23.52 -42.13
N THR A 246 19.97 22.63 -41.89
CA THR A 246 19.87 21.16 -41.97
C THR A 246 19.48 20.49 -40.64
N THR A 247 19.92 21.02 -39.49
CA THR A 247 19.78 20.41 -38.16
C THR A 247 18.86 21.23 -37.25
N ARG A 248 17.87 20.55 -36.66
CA ARG A 248 16.88 21.15 -35.76
C ARG A 248 16.40 20.19 -34.68
N VAL A 249 16.01 20.72 -33.54
CA VAL A 249 15.25 20.02 -32.51
C VAL A 249 13.87 20.65 -32.34
N GLY A 250 12.95 19.87 -31.80
CA GLY A 250 11.63 20.35 -31.42
C GLY A 250 11.19 19.72 -30.10
N LEU A 251 10.39 20.48 -29.36
CA LEU A 251 9.72 20.04 -28.15
C LEU A 251 8.24 20.37 -28.30
N THR A 252 7.38 19.42 -27.94
CA THR A 252 5.94 19.68 -27.81
C THR A 252 5.41 19.10 -26.52
N TRP A 253 4.39 19.76 -25.97
CA TRP A 253 3.56 19.27 -24.88
C TRP A 253 2.09 19.38 -25.29
N THR A 254 1.30 18.34 -25.04
CA THR A 254 -0.17 18.45 -25.07
C THR A 254 -0.72 18.15 -23.70
N SER A 255 -1.67 18.96 -23.23
CA SER A 255 -2.28 18.79 -21.91
C SER A 255 -3.12 17.52 -21.81
N GLU A 256 -3.54 17.20 -20.58
CA GLU A 256 -4.66 16.29 -20.35
C GLU A 256 -5.91 16.86 -21.03
N ILE A 257 -6.79 15.98 -21.51
CA ILE A 257 -8.13 16.33 -22.00
C ILE A 257 -9.14 15.46 -21.26
N LYS A 258 -10.13 16.07 -20.63
CA LYS A 258 -11.27 15.36 -20.06
C LYS A 258 -12.34 15.12 -21.13
N LEU A 259 -12.95 13.93 -21.09
CA LEU A 259 -14.13 13.56 -21.85
C LEU A 259 -15.16 13.03 -20.85
N ASP A 260 -16.15 13.85 -20.52
CA ASP A 260 -17.16 13.55 -19.51
C ASP A 260 -18.44 13.02 -20.19
N PHE A 261 -18.51 11.70 -20.36
CA PHE A 261 -19.63 11.00 -20.97
C PHE A 261 -20.83 10.86 -20.02
N LYS A 262 -22.04 10.69 -20.56
CA LYS A 262 -23.34 10.64 -19.87
C LYS A 262 -24.28 9.55 -20.43
N ALA A 263 -23.77 8.34 -20.59
CA ALA A 263 -24.45 7.22 -21.24
C ALA A 263 -25.74 6.76 -20.55
N GLN A 264 -26.63 6.09 -21.30
CA GLN A 264 -27.87 5.50 -20.78
C GLN A 264 -27.79 3.96 -20.79
N PRO A 265 -27.77 3.30 -19.62
CA PRO A 265 -27.77 1.84 -19.46
C PRO A 265 -29.02 1.15 -20.02
N GLN A 266 -28.86 0.47 -21.15
CA GLN A 266 -29.89 -0.38 -21.76
C GLN A 266 -29.74 -1.82 -21.25
N PHE A 267 -30.76 -2.32 -20.54
CA PHE A 267 -30.80 -3.68 -20.03
C PHE A 267 -31.76 -4.58 -20.83
N SER A 268 -31.33 -5.80 -21.14
CA SER A 268 -32.16 -6.81 -21.82
C SER A 268 -31.94 -8.22 -21.25
N GLY A 269 -32.90 -9.13 -21.44
CA GLY A 269 -32.79 -10.53 -20.97
C GLY A 269 -32.69 -10.73 -19.45
N LEU A 270 -33.01 -9.71 -18.64
CA LEU A 270 -32.96 -9.81 -17.18
C LEU A 270 -34.09 -10.70 -16.63
N GLY A 271 -33.73 -11.63 -15.75
CA GLY A 271 -34.68 -12.48 -15.03
C GLY A 271 -35.49 -11.70 -13.97
N PRO A 272 -36.71 -12.16 -13.60
CA PRO A 272 -37.68 -11.35 -12.86
C PRO A 272 -37.20 -10.78 -11.52
N VAL A 273 -36.37 -11.54 -10.80
CA VAL A 273 -35.76 -11.09 -9.54
C VAL A 273 -34.81 -9.91 -9.79
N LEU A 274 -33.91 -10.04 -10.77
CA LEU A 274 -32.88 -9.05 -11.06
C LEU A 274 -33.45 -7.78 -11.72
N SER A 275 -34.42 -7.93 -12.62
CA SER A 275 -35.13 -6.78 -13.21
C SER A 275 -35.90 -5.98 -12.16
N THR A 276 -36.55 -6.65 -11.20
CA THR A 276 -37.24 -6.00 -10.08
C THR A 276 -36.26 -5.30 -9.14
N LEU A 277 -35.12 -5.94 -8.83
CA LEU A 277 -34.07 -5.38 -7.96
C LEU A 277 -33.43 -4.13 -8.60
N LEU A 278 -33.16 -4.15 -9.91
CA LEU A 278 -32.65 -2.98 -10.64
C LEU A 278 -33.70 -1.88 -10.76
N ARG A 279 -34.98 -2.20 -11.03
CA ARG A 279 -36.08 -1.22 -11.07
C ARG A 279 -36.25 -0.50 -9.73
N ASN A 280 -36.32 -1.25 -8.63
CA ASN A 280 -36.52 -0.71 -7.28
C ASN A 280 -35.33 0.14 -6.79
N ARG A 281 -34.13 -0.06 -7.37
CA ARG A 281 -32.93 0.75 -7.12
C ARG A 281 -32.78 1.94 -8.08
N GLY A 282 -33.77 2.17 -8.95
CA GLY A 282 -33.72 3.20 -9.99
C GLY A 282 -32.52 3.02 -10.91
N LEU A 283 -32.20 1.79 -11.31
CA LEU A 283 -31.00 1.47 -12.11
C LEU A 283 -31.29 1.12 -13.57
N LEU A 284 -32.54 0.82 -13.94
CA LEU A 284 -32.90 0.51 -15.34
C LEU A 284 -32.94 1.75 -16.24
N ASP A 285 -33.10 2.93 -15.65
CA ASP A 285 -33.40 4.20 -16.33
C ASP A 285 -32.45 5.33 -15.88
N ALA A 286 -31.28 4.98 -15.32
CA ALA A 286 -30.35 5.90 -14.65
C ALA A 286 -29.12 6.24 -15.48
N GLN A 287 -28.82 7.53 -15.62
CA GLN A 287 -27.71 8.02 -16.43
C GLN A 287 -26.35 7.68 -15.81
N LEU A 288 -25.50 7.01 -16.59
CA LEU A 288 -24.13 6.64 -16.25
C LEU A 288 -23.18 7.76 -16.70
N ASN A 289 -22.73 8.59 -15.76
CA ASN A 289 -21.66 9.54 -16.00
C ASN A 289 -20.31 8.81 -16.01
N ALA A 290 -19.45 9.05 -17.00
CA ALA A 290 -18.11 8.46 -17.09
C ALA A 290 -17.08 9.49 -17.58
N GLY A 291 -16.21 9.97 -16.70
CA GLY A 291 -15.10 10.87 -17.01
C GLY A 291 -13.83 10.09 -17.38
N VAL A 292 -13.34 10.33 -18.61
CA VAL A 292 -12.11 9.73 -19.15
C VAL A 292 -11.06 10.82 -19.38
N ARG A 293 -9.85 10.62 -18.83
CA ARG A 293 -8.74 11.59 -18.91
C ARG A 293 -7.70 11.15 -19.94
N VAL A 294 -7.75 11.73 -21.13
CA VAL A 294 -6.76 11.48 -22.19
C VAL A 294 -5.37 11.93 -21.70
N PRO A 295 -4.32 11.09 -21.76
CA PRO A 295 -3.02 11.42 -21.20
C PRO A 295 -2.43 12.72 -21.74
N GLN A 296 -1.89 13.55 -20.84
CA GLN A 296 -0.92 14.56 -21.26
C GLN A 296 0.34 13.87 -21.79
N GLN A 297 1.06 14.54 -22.69
CA GLN A 297 2.33 14.04 -23.22
C GLN A 297 3.37 15.15 -23.40
N VAL A 298 4.63 14.76 -23.29
CA VAL A 298 5.79 15.57 -23.68
C VAL A 298 6.59 14.78 -24.71
N MET A 299 7.01 15.42 -25.80
CA MET A 299 7.76 14.78 -26.88
C MET A 299 8.91 15.68 -27.34
N ALA A 300 10.14 15.25 -27.07
CA ALA A 300 11.36 15.86 -27.59
C ALA A 300 11.78 15.14 -28.89
N SER A 301 12.31 15.86 -29.87
CA SER A 301 12.72 15.28 -31.15
C SER A 301 13.92 16.00 -31.76
N GLY A 302 14.72 15.29 -32.54
CA GLY A 302 15.77 15.83 -33.39
C GLY A 302 15.59 15.42 -34.86
N PHE A 303 16.02 16.28 -35.78
CA PHE A 303 16.09 16.03 -37.22
C PHE A 303 17.39 16.63 -37.76
N THR A 304 18.11 15.85 -38.59
CA THR A 304 19.28 16.30 -39.35
C THR A 304 19.19 15.81 -40.79
N GLN A 305 19.26 16.73 -41.75
CA GLN A 305 19.65 16.42 -43.12
C GLN A 305 21.18 16.21 -43.15
N ILE A 306 21.64 15.04 -43.58
CA ILE A 306 23.07 14.68 -43.65
C ILE A 306 23.65 15.13 -45.00
N ASP A 307 22.98 14.76 -46.09
CA ASP A 307 23.30 15.12 -47.47
C ASP A 307 22.00 15.25 -48.29
N ASP A 308 22.09 15.53 -49.60
CA ASP A 308 20.93 15.69 -50.49
C ASP A 308 20.04 14.44 -50.61
N ARG A 309 20.53 13.27 -50.17
CA ARG A 309 19.80 12.00 -50.18
C ARG A 309 19.37 11.53 -48.80
N TRP A 310 20.13 11.78 -47.74
CA TRP A 310 19.86 11.25 -46.41
C TRP A 310 19.41 12.30 -45.40
N ALA A 311 18.31 12.01 -44.72
CA ALA A 311 17.96 12.65 -43.44
C ALA A 311 17.73 11.60 -42.36
N VAL A 312 18.09 11.93 -41.12
CA VAL A 312 17.88 11.09 -39.94
C VAL A 312 17.14 11.88 -38.86
N MET A 313 16.33 11.18 -38.07
CA MET A 313 15.54 11.78 -37.00
C MET A 313 15.24 10.77 -35.89
N GLY A 314 14.98 11.28 -34.71
CA GLY A 314 14.60 10.48 -33.55
C GLY A 314 13.87 11.32 -32.51
N ASN A 315 13.26 10.64 -31.55
CA ASN A 315 12.45 11.25 -30.50
C ASN A 315 12.41 10.40 -29.24
N VAL A 316 12.22 11.09 -28.11
CA VAL A 316 11.90 10.50 -26.82
C VAL A 316 10.70 11.27 -26.27
N GLY A 317 9.68 10.55 -25.81
CA GLY A 317 8.49 11.13 -25.22
C GLY A 317 7.98 10.36 -24.01
N TRP A 318 7.23 11.07 -23.19
CA TRP A 318 6.57 10.58 -21.97
C TRP A 318 5.06 10.86 -22.08
N GLN A 319 4.23 9.92 -21.60
CA GLN A 319 2.77 10.04 -21.58
C GLN A 319 2.20 9.63 -20.22
N GLN A 320 1.31 10.45 -19.65
CA GLN A 320 0.78 10.23 -18.30
C GLN A 320 -0.41 9.24 -18.26
N TRP A 321 -0.16 8.00 -18.65
CA TRP A 321 -1.18 6.93 -18.63
C TRP A 321 -1.73 6.62 -17.23
N SER A 322 -1.04 6.99 -16.15
CA SER A 322 -1.58 6.90 -14.80
C SER A 322 -2.87 7.71 -14.60
N ARG A 323 -3.02 8.87 -15.26
CA ARG A 323 -4.25 9.70 -15.22
C ARG A 323 -5.39 9.11 -16.04
N PHE A 324 -5.10 8.51 -17.20
CA PHE A 324 -6.09 7.78 -17.98
C PHE A 324 -6.63 6.54 -17.23
N GLY A 325 -5.86 6.02 -16.28
CA GLY A 325 -6.31 5.01 -15.33
C GLY A 325 -7.38 5.50 -14.34
N GLU A 326 -7.44 6.79 -14.03
CA GLU A 326 -8.42 7.39 -13.10
C GLU A 326 -9.76 7.63 -13.80
N VAL A 327 -10.50 6.54 -14.06
CA VAL A 327 -11.85 6.62 -14.64
C VAL A 327 -12.83 7.07 -13.56
N GLU A 328 -13.44 8.23 -13.75
CA GLU A 328 -14.47 8.79 -12.87
C GLU A 328 -15.82 8.21 -13.30
N ILE A 329 -16.56 7.53 -12.43
CA ILE A 329 -17.91 7.01 -12.77
C ILE A 329 -18.94 7.44 -11.74
N GLY A 330 -20.05 8.03 -12.21
CA GLY A 330 -21.21 8.41 -11.41
C GLY A 330 -22.51 7.85 -11.98
N ILE A 331 -23.57 7.80 -11.18
CA ILE A 331 -24.89 7.29 -11.61
C ILE A 331 -26.02 8.24 -11.17
N ASP A 332 -26.39 9.15 -12.07
CA ASP A 332 -27.47 10.14 -11.89
C ASP A 332 -28.86 9.48 -12.05
N ASN A 333 -29.93 10.18 -11.62
CA ASN A 333 -31.33 9.71 -11.62
C ASN A 333 -31.58 8.36 -10.92
N SER A 334 -30.63 7.89 -10.11
CA SER A 334 -30.71 6.61 -9.41
C SER A 334 -30.94 6.80 -7.90
N ASN A 335 -31.58 5.84 -7.23
CA ASN A 335 -32.11 6.00 -5.86
C ASN A 335 -31.04 6.11 -4.73
N ASN A 336 -29.78 6.37 -5.06
CA ASN A 336 -28.68 6.81 -4.20
C ASN A 336 -27.50 7.16 -5.14
N PRO A 337 -27.41 8.39 -5.68
CA PRO A 337 -26.40 8.75 -6.67
C PRO A 337 -25.03 8.86 -6.00
N VAL A 338 -24.05 8.14 -6.55
CA VAL A 338 -22.67 8.10 -6.04
C VAL A 338 -21.72 8.31 -7.22
N GLY A 339 -20.81 9.27 -7.10
CA GLY A 339 -19.65 9.41 -7.98
C GLY A 339 -18.42 8.80 -7.32
N LEU A 340 -17.67 7.96 -8.04
CA LEU A 340 -16.39 7.43 -7.58
C LEU A 340 -15.37 7.29 -8.72
N THR A 341 -14.15 7.75 -8.46
CA THR A 341 -12.98 7.54 -9.31
C THR A 341 -12.35 6.17 -9.03
N THR A 342 -12.51 5.21 -9.95
CA THR A 342 -11.76 3.94 -9.86
C THR A 342 -10.47 4.07 -10.65
N ALA A 343 -9.35 4.09 -9.92
CA ALA A 343 -8.03 4.04 -10.52
C ALA A 343 -7.72 2.61 -11.02
N ILE A 344 -7.85 2.38 -12.33
CA ILE A 344 -7.12 1.31 -13.01
C ILE A 344 -5.63 1.67 -12.93
N PRO A 345 -4.77 0.88 -12.26
CA PRO A 345 -3.43 1.31 -11.85
C PRO A 345 -2.41 1.20 -12.99
N PHE A 346 -2.60 1.97 -14.06
CA PHE A 346 -1.68 2.11 -15.17
C PHE A 346 -0.41 2.87 -14.77
N LYS A 347 0.70 2.53 -15.44
CA LYS A 347 1.98 3.25 -15.33
C LYS A 347 2.12 4.21 -16.51
N ASP A 348 2.74 5.36 -16.26
CA ASP A 348 3.17 6.27 -17.33
C ASP A 348 4.14 5.59 -18.29
N THR A 349 4.09 5.95 -19.57
CA THR A 349 4.85 5.28 -20.64
C THR A 349 5.89 6.17 -21.28
N TRP A 350 6.97 5.56 -21.71
CA TRP A 350 7.99 6.15 -22.57
C TRP A 350 7.85 5.62 -24.01
N HIS A 351 7.94 6.55 -24.95
CA HIS A 351 8.02 6.29 -26.39
C HIS A 351 9.42 6.68 -26.86
N VAL A 352 10.09 5.79 -27.62
CA VAL A 352 11.38 6.08 -28.25
C VAL A 352 11.32 5.62 -29.69
N ALA A 353 11.67 6.48 -30.65
CA ALA A 353 11.78 6.08 -32.06
C ALA A 353 13.00 6.70 -32.76
N ALA A 354 13.43 6.00 -33.82
CA ALA A 354 14.48 6.42 -34.73
C ALA A 354 14.03 6.14 -36.17
N GLY A 355 14.37 7.02 -37.10
CA GLY A 355 13.96 6.91 -38.50
C GLY A 355 14.85 7.66 -39.46
N ALA A 356 14.76 7.29 -40.73
CA ALA A 356 15.55 7.84 -41.81
C ALA A 356 14.69 8.08 -43.05
N GLN A 357 15.09 9.07 -43.85
CA GLN A 357 14.55 9.34 -45.17
C GLN A 357 15.67 9.22 -46.20
N TYR A 358 15.38 8.56 -47.33
CA TYR A 358 16.30 8.39 -48.45
C TYR A 358 15.67 8.90 -49.75
N GLN A 359 16.28 9.92 -50.36
CA GLN A 359 15.88 10.40 -51.69
C GLN A 359 16.45 9.45 -52.75
N LEU A 360 15.60 8.58 -53.29
CA LEU A 360 15.96 7.57 -54.29
C LEU A 360 16.18 8.19 -55.67
N SER A 361 15.41 9.22 -56.01
CA SER A 361 15.54 10.05 -57.21
C SER A 361 14.84 11.39 -56.99
N GLY A 362 14.95 12.34 -57.92
CA GLY A 362 14.28 13.65 -57.84
C GLY A 362 12.81 13.59 -57.37
N PRO A 363 11.94 12.77 -57.98
CA PRO A 363 10.55 12.64 -57.54
C PRO A 363 10.33 11.67 -56.37
N TRP A 364 11.19 10.66 -56.13
CA TRP A 364 10.90 9.57 -55.17
C TRP A 364 11.72 9.62 -53.89
N ARG A 365 11.03 9.55 -52.74
CA ARG A 365 11.60 9.42 -51.40
C ARG A 365 11.11 8.16 -50.69
N LEU A 366 12.01 7.46 -50.02
CA LEU A 366 11.72 6.36 -49.11
C LEU A 366 11.83 6.85 -47.65
N ASN A 367 11.00 6.30 -46.77
CA ASN A 367 10.94 6.57 -45.34
C ASN A 367 11.05 5.23 -44.59
N PHE A 368 11.85 5.19 -43.53
CA PHE A 368 12.06 4.02 -42.68
C PHE A 368 12.00 4.44 -41.21
N GLY A 369 11.42 3.63 -40.33
CA GLY A 369 11.47 3.90 -38.89
C GLY A 369 11.21 2.69 -37.99
N VAL A 370 11.73 2.78 -36.77
CA VAL A 370 11.50 1.81 -35.69
C VAL A 370 11.18 2.58 -34.41
N ALA A 371 10.20 2.11 -33.65
CA ALA A 371 9.84 2.65 -32.35
C ALA A 371 9.56 1.55 -31.32
N TYR A 372 9.73 1.91 -30.05
CA TYR A 372 9.31 1.12 -28.91
C TYR A 372 8.47 1.98 -27.96
N ASP A 373 7.29 1.45 -27.61
CA ASP A 373 6.39 1.97 -26.58
C ASP A 373 6.50 1.07 -25.33
N SER A 374 6.80 1.64 -24.16
CA SER A 374 6.91 0.88 -22.90
C SER A 374 5.54 0.49 -22.34
N GLY A 375 5.42 -0.67 -21.69
CA GLY A 375 4.14 -1.17 -21.16
C GLY A 375 3.62 -0.44 -19.92
N PHE A 376 2.32 -0.13 -19.93
CA PHE A 376 1.58 0.53 -18.85
C PHE A 376 0.88 -0.44 -17.86
N GLN A 377 0.82 -1.75 -18.15
CA GLN A 377 0.10 -2.78 -17.36
C GLN A 377 1.03 -3.91 -16.88
N SER A 378 0.73 -4.55 -15.74
CA SER A 378 1.46 -5.76 -15.28
C SER A 378 0.73 -6.58 -14.20
N GLY A 379 0.87 -7.91 -14.27
CA GLY A 379 0.31 -8.89 -13.33
C GLY A 379 -1.23 -8.92 -13.34
N SER A 380 -1.83 -9.30 -12.21
CA SER A 380 -3.29 -9.33 -11.98
C SER A 380 -4.05 -8.02 -12.24
N ARG A 381 -3.35 -6.94 -12.60
CA ARG A 381 -3.90 -5.62 -12.95
C ARG A 381 -4.21 -5.48 -14.45
N VAL A 382 -3.62 -6.30 -15.34
CA VAL A 382 -3.89 -6.29 -16.80
C VAL A 382 -5.39 -6.38 -17.09
N THR A 383 -5.94 -5.56 -17.98
CA THR A 383 -7.39 -5.52 -18.28
C THR A 383 -7.73 -6.02 -19.69
N PRO A 384 -8.75 -6.89 -19.87
CA PRO A 384 -9.21 -7.31 -21.20
C PRO A 384 -9.84 -6.18 -22.01
N LEU A 385 -10.20 -5.04 -21.38
CA LEU A 385 -10.68 -3.82 -22.05
C LEU A 385 -9.58 -3.08 -22.82
N LEU A 386 -8.30 -3.39 -22.56
CA LEU A 386 -7.14 -2.89 -23.29
C LEU A 386 -6.11 -4.03 -23.38
N PRO A 387 -6.25 -4.95 -24.36
CA PRO A 387 -5.43 -6.16 -24.50
C PRO A 387 -4.04 -5.85 -25.11
N VAL A 388 -3.41 -4.77 -24.61
CA VAL A 388 -2.31 -4.05 -25.23
C VAL A 388 -1.40 -3.49 -24.13
N ASN A 389 -0.08 -3.44 -24.35
CA ASN A 389 0.86 -3.06 -23.29
C ASN A 389 2.10 -2.38 -23.86
N SER A 390 3.27 -3.04 -23.89
CA SER A 390 4.41 -2.58 -24.69
C SER A 390 4.20 -2.90 -26.17
N ALA A 391 4.83 -2.14 -27.05
CA ALA A 391 4.74 -2.35 -28.49
C ALA A 391 6.05 -2.03 -29.21
N TRP A 392 6.46 -2.89 -30.13
CA TRP A 392 7.44 -2.56 -31.17
C TRP A 392 6.72 -2.18 -32.45
N ARG A 393 7.05 -1.01 -33.02
CA ARG A 393 6.46 -0.48 -34.25
C ARG A 393 7.56 -0.34 -35.31
N PHE A 394 7.34 -0.91 -36.50
CA PHE A 394 8.22 -0.77 -37.65
C PHE A 394 7.45 -0.09 -38.78
N GLY A 395 8.02 0.93 -39.40
CA GLY A 395 7.40 1.74 -40.45
C GLY A 395 8.23 1.79 -41.72
N LEU A 396 7.56 1.71 -42.87
CA LEU A 396 8.12 1.87 -44.21
C LEU A 396 7.14 2.70 -45.04
N GLY A 397 7.63 3.64 -45.86
CA GLY A 397 6.76 4.36 -46.79
C GLY A 397 7.47 5.01 -47.97
N GLY A 398 6.81 5.01 -49.12
CA GLY A 398 7.25 5.70 -50.34
C GLY A 398 6.44 6.98 -50.56
N GLU A 399 7.10 8.07 -50.95
CA GLU A 399 6.48 9.33 -51.32
C GLU A 399 6.96 9.75 -52.71
N GLN A 400 6.04 10.25 -53.53
CA GLN A 400 6.31 10.81 -54.85
C GLN A 400 5.89 12.28 -54.91
N GLN A 401 6.83 13.12 -55.31
CA GLN A 401 6.58 14.50 -55.72
C GLN A 401 6.06 14.50 -57.18
N LEU A 402 4.85 15.01 -57.41
CA LEU A 402 4.22 15.09 -58.74
C LEU A 402 4.50 16.44 -59.42
N SER A 403 4.56 17.51 -58.63
CA SER A 403 4.89 18.87 -59.04
C SER A 403 5.54 19.60 -57.86
N PRO A 404 6.05 20.83 -58.01
CA PRO A 404 6.55 21.62 -56.87
C PRO A 404 5.52 21.82 -55.74
N THR A 405 4.22 21.72 -56.03
CA THR A 405 3.11 21.94 -55.09
C THR A 405 2.36 20.67 -54.66
N ALA A 406 2.48 19.56 -55.40
CA ALA A 406 1.72 18.34 -55.16
C ALA A 406 2.63 17.12 -54.91
N LYS A 407 2.31 16.36 -53.86
CA LYS A 407 2.93 15.07 -53.52
C LYS A 407 1.89 14.07 -53.01
N TRP A 408 2.14 12.79 -53.22
CA TRP A 408 1.39 11.69 -52.59
C TRP A 408 2.35 10.69 -51.97
N GLY A 409 1.84 9.73 -51.21
CA GLY A 409 2.64 8.64 -50.68
C GLY A 409 1.80 7.50 -50.12
N ILE A 410 2.46 6.36 -49.93
CA ILE A 410 1.89 5.14 -49.34
C ILE A 410 2.81 4.64 -48.23
N ALA A 411 2.21 4.19 -47.13
CA ALA A 411 2.93 3.75 -45.94
C ALA A 411 2.34 2.43 -45.42
N GLY A 412 3.21 1.58 -44.88
CA GLY A 412 2.85 0.38 -44.14
C GLY A 412 3.59 0.36 -42.81
N SER A 413 2.91 -0.02 -41.74
CA SER A 413 3.52 -0.21 -40.42
C SER A 413 3.05 -1.50 -39.76
N VAL A 414 3.98 -2.19 -39.10
CA VAL A 414 3.72 -3.41 -38.32
C VAL A 414 3.91 -3.11 -36.83
N ILE A 415 2.93 -3.48 -36.00
CA ILE A 415 2.97 -3.31 -34.54
C ILE A 415 2.91 -4.68 -33.86
N SER A 416 3.88 -4.96 -32.99
CA SER A 416 4.03 -6.22 -32.26
C SER A 416 3.94 -6.01 -30.74
N GLY A 417 2.86 -6.51 -30.14
CA GLY A 417 2.52 -6.30 -28.72
C GLY A 417 2.96 -7.36 -27.71
N GLY A 418 3.55 -8.47 -28.16
CA GLY A 418 3.84 -9.61 -27.29
C GLY A 418 2.59 -10.41 -26.89
N THR A 419 2.63 -11.00 -25.69
CA THR A 419 1.53 -11.75 -25.05
C THR A 419 1.29 -11.13 -23.67
N LEU A 420 0.04 -11.17 -23.17
CA LEU A 420 -0.34 -10.59 -21.88
C LEU A 420 -1.21 -11.58 -21.10
N ASP A 421 -0.72 -11.99 -19.94
CA ASP A 421 -1.42 -12.92 -19.06
C ASP A 421 -2.50 -12.17 -18.24
N VAL A 422 -3.73 -12.69 -18.24
CA VAL A 422 -4.91 -12.03 -17.67
C VAL A 422 -5.43 -12.79 -16.45
N GLU A 423 -4.76 -12.62 -15.32
CA GLU A 423 -5.17 -13.22 -14.05
C GLU A 423 -6.27 -12.38 -13.38
N LYS A 424 -7.50 -12.93 -13.30
CA LYS A 424 -8.66 -12.27 -12.66
C LYS A 424 -9.43 -13.22 -11.76
N THR A 425 -9.22 -13.10 -10.45
CA THR A 425 -10.09 -13.73 -9.44
C THR A 425 -11.36 -12.90 -9.20
N SER A 426 -12.35 -13.52 -8.57
CA SER A 426 -13.56 -12.88 -8.03
C SER A 426 -13.95 -13.60 -6.73
N VAL A 427 -14.25 -12.85 -5.68
CA VAL A 427 -14.76 -13.39 -4.40
C VAL A 427 -16.29 -13.49 -4.39
N LEU A 428 -16.94 -13.06 -5.47
CA LEU A 428 -18.39 -13.17 -5.69
C LEU A 428 -18.67 -14.10 -6.87
N PRO A 429 -19.80 -14.83 -6.88
CA PRO A 429 -20.23 -15.65 -8.01
C PRO A 429 -20.29 -14.84 -9.33
N PRO A 430 -20.08 -15.48 -10.50
CA PRO A 430 -20.14 -14.81 -11.80
C PRO A 430 -21.43 -13.99 -12.03
N ALA A 431 -22.56 -14.47 -11.49
CA ALA A 431 -23.84 -13.76 -11.35
C ALA A 431 -23.70 -12.29 -10.94
N LEU A 432 -23.10 -12.05 -9.78
CA LEU A 432 -22.91 -10.72 -9.24
C LEU A 432 -21.75 -10.00 -9.94
N ALA A 433 -20.65 -10.71 -10.20
CA ALA A 433 -19.44 -10.14 -10.79
C ALA A 433 -19.68 -9.45 -12.15
N ALA A 434 -20.72 -9.86 -12.89
CA ALA A 434 -21.11 -9.33 -14.19
C ALA A 434 -21.64 -7.88 -14.13
N ALA A 435 -22.76 -7.66 -13.43
CA ALA A 435 -23.29 -6.32 -13.19
C ALA A 435 -22.29 -5.47 -12.39
N ILE A 436 -21.53 -6.10 -11.48
CA ILE A 436 -20.46 -5.46 -10.70
C ILE A 436 -19.27 -5.03 -11.56
N TRP A 437 -18.94 -5.66 -12.69
CA TRP A 437 -17.82 -5.14 -13.49
C TRP A 437 -18.18 -3.89 -14.28
N SER A 438 -19.45 -3.73 -14.62
CA SER A 438 -20.00 -2.53 -15.26
C SER A 438 -20.32 -1.41 -14.27
N ALA A 439 -20.76 -1.77 -13.05
CA ALA A 439 -21.19 -0.83 -12.01
C ALA A 439 -20.30 -0.81 -10.75
N SER A 440 -19.10 -1.39 -10.79
CA SER A 440 -18.12 -1.36 -9.68
C SER A 440 -16.67 -1.15 -10.13
N THR A 441 -16.50 -0.66 -11.35
CA THR A 441 -15.58 0.46 -11.62
C THR A 441 -16.10 1.78 -10.95
N VAL A 442 -17.13 1.66 -10.09
CA VAL A 442 -17.63 2.65 -9.12
C VAL A 442 -17.21 2.32 -7.66
N ILE A 443 -16.46 1.24 -7.35
CA ILE A 443 -15.93 1.03 -5.97
C ILE A 443 -14.56 0.31 -5.93
N ARG A 444 -13.45 1.04 -5.84
CA ARG A 444 -12.27 0.65 -5.01
C ARG A 444 -11.24 1.76 -4.80
N LEU A 445 -10.86 1.97 -3.54
CA LEU A 445 -9.72 2.82 -3.15
C LEU A 445 -8.42 2.02 -3.04
N ARG A 446 -7.33 2.68 -3.48
CA ARG A 446 -5.89 2.38 -3.33
C ARG A 446 -5.47 1.02 -2.78
N SER A 447 -4.72 0.28 -3.60
CA SER A 447 -3.78 -0.76 -3.16
C SER A 447 -2.44 -0.54 -3.86
N CYS A 448 -1.36 -0.34 -3.09
CA CYS A 448 -0.01 -0.18 -3.66
C CYS A 448 0.51 -1.50 -4.26
N CYS A 449 1.53 -1.40 -5.12
CA CYS A 449 2.09 -2.52 -5.86
C CYS A 449 3.62 -2.41 -5.99
N PRO A 450 4.32 -3.50 -6.37
CA PRO A 450 5.68 -3.76 -5.88
C PRO A 450 6.80 -3.29 -6.81
N CYS A 451 8.01 -3.26 -6.24
CA CYS A 451 9.27 -3.35 -6.97
C CYS A 451 10.07 -4.57 -6.47
N THR A 452 10.50 -5.42 -7.39
CA THR A 452 11.48 -6.49 -7.14
C THR A 452 12.88 -6.05 -7.56
N ALA A 453 13.91 -6.72 -7.05
CA ALA A 453 15.31 -6.36 -7.29
C ALA A 453 15.79 -6.65 -8.72
N THR A 454 16.84 -5.95 -9.16
CA THR A 454 18.12 -6.58 -9.55
C THR A 454 19.21 -5.53 -9.81
N GLY A 455 20.46 -5.90 -9.57
CA GLY A 455 21.63 -5.05 -9.78
C GLY A 455 22.92 -5.76 -9.38
N ARG A 456 23.41 -6.66 -10.24
CA ARG A 456 24.77 -7.20 -10.11
C ARG A 456 25.78 -6.19 -10.65
N SER A 457 26.94 -6.13 -10.03
CA SER A 457 28.21 -5.84 -10.72
C SER A 457 29.22 -6.91 -10.32
N GLU A 458 30.02 -7.35 -11.29
CA GLU A 458 31.09 -8.33 -11.12
C GLU A 458 32.42 -7.56 -11.03
N ILE A 459 33.28 -7.91 -10.06
CA ILE A 459 34.71 -7.57 -10.07
C ILE A 459 35.48 -8.83 -9.66
N GLU A 460 36.66 -9.00 -10.26
CA GLU A 460 37.39 -10.27 -10.34
C GLU A 460 37.98 -10.80 -9.04
N THR A 461 38.29 -12.10 -9.06
CA THR A 461 39.22 -12.74 -8.12
C THR A 461 40.66 -12.58 -8.60
N GLU A 462 41.55 -12.05 -7.76
CA GLU A 462 42.98 -12.35 -7.87
C GLU A 462 43.69 -12.34 -6.50
N GLU A 463 44.87 -12.94 -6.44
CA GLU A 463 45.61 -13.21 -5.20
C GLU A 463 46.54 -12.05 -4.80
N THR A 464 46.84 -11.87 -3.51
CA THR A 464 48.21 -12.15 -2.98
C THR A 464 48.39 -11.92 -1.46
N LYS A 465 49.11 -12.89 -0.86
CA LYS A 465 50.21 -12.81 0.14
C LYS A 465 50.13 -11.84 1.34
N SER A 466 50.30 -12.47 2.51
CA SER A 466 50.64 -11.89 3.82
C SER A 466 51.96 -11.11 3.88
N CYS A 467 52.09 -10.21 4.87
CA CYS A 467 53.27 -10.19 5.74
C CYS A 467 52.95 -9.68 7.16
N ASN A 468 53.83 -9.97 8.14
CA ASN A 468 53.68 -9.60 9.55
C ASN A 468 54.48 -8.33 9.91
N LEU A 469 54.13 -7.69 11.04
CA LEU A 469 55.06 -7.38 12.16
C LEU A 469 54.28 -6.82 13.38
N GLY A 470 54.79 -7.04 14.59
CA GLY A 470 54.27 -6.48 15.87
C GLY A 470 55.42 -5.87 16.68
N PRO A 471 55.46 -5.93 18.03
CA PRO A 471 54.46 -6.44 18.98
C PRO A 471 54.35 -5.61 20.31
N SER A 472 53.85 -6.24 21.38
CA SER A 472 53.99 -5.87 22.82
C SER A 472 53.00 -4.83 23.38
N ARG A 473 52.60 -4.84 24.67
CA ARG A 473 52.93 -5.70 25.83
C ARG A 473 51.67 -6.19 26.59
N SER A 474 51.76 -7.39 27.17
CA SER A 474 50.88 -7.90 28.25
C SER A 474 51.73 -8.34 29.44
N PRO A 475 51.21 -8.38 30.68
CA PRO A 475 50.95 -9.70 31.30
C PRO A 475 49.74 -9.70 32.27
N ALA A 476 48.92 -10.76 32.39
CA ALA A 476 49.01 -11.89 33.36
C ALA A 476 47.58 -12.15 33.90
N ARG A 477 47.10 -13.32 34.34
CA ARG A 477 47.50 -14.76 34.37
C ARG A 477 46.16 -15.55 34.38
N TRP A 478 45.93 -16.52 33.50
CA TRP A 478 46.07 -17.99 33.71
C TRP A 478 45.14 -18.59 34.79
N ALA A 479 44.51 -19.78 34.62
CA ALA A 479 44.88 -20.89 33.73
C ALA A 479 43.73 -21.85 33.30
N ARG A 480 43.83 -22.39 32.07
CA ARG A 480 43.70 -23.84 31.65
C ARG A 480 42.37 -24.62 31.88
N SER A 481 41.94 -25.55 31.01
CA SER A 481 42.39 -25.95 29.66
C SER A 481 41.45 -26.96 28.94
N ARG A 482 41.76 -27.29 27.66
CA ARG A 482 41.43 -28.51 26.87
C ARG A 482 40.04 -28.66 26.20
N SER A 483 39.95 -28.10 25.00
CA SER A 483 39.72 -28.83 23.72
C SER A 483 38.84 -30.09 23.65
N ALA A 484 37.79 -30.05 22.81
CA ALA A 484 37.37 -31.16 21.94
C ALA A 484 36.63 -30.63 20.69
N ARG A 485 36.78 -31.30 19.53
CA ARG A 485 35.95 -31.04 18.34
C ARG A 485 34.72 -31.96 18.37
N ALA A 486 33.51 -31.41 18.22
CA ALA A 486 32.31 -32.21 18.00
C ALA A 486 32.08 -32.40 16.49
N ARG A 487 31.93 -33.66 16.05
CA ARG A 487 31.54 -34.01 14.67
C ARG A 487 30.03 -34.27 14.63
N TRP A 488 29.41 -34.07 13.47
CA TRP A 488 28.06 -34.52 13.19
C TRP A 488 27.98 -36.05 13.30
N HIS A 489 26.95 -36.58 13.95
CA HIS A 489 26.67 -38.02 14.03
C HIS A 489 25.18 -38.30 13.86
N THR A 490 24.88 -39.38 13.14
CA THR A 490 23.54 -39.96 12.95
C THR A 490 23.02 -40.67 14.21
N PRO A 491 21.70 -40.81 14.39
CA PRO A 491 21.10 -41.31 15.63
C PRO A 491 21.01 -42.85 15.70
N SER A 492 21.04 -43.41 16.92
CA SER A 492 20.78 -44.84 17.15
C SER A 492 20.04 -45.13 18.46
N GLN A 493 19.01 -45.99 18.38
CA GLN A 493 18.35 -46.75 19.44
C GLN A 493 17.53 -45.99 20.53
N HIS A 494 16.63 -46.74 21.17
CA HIS A 494 15.54 -46.22 22.01
C HIS A 494 15.83 -46.23 23.51
N ARG A 495 15.33 -45.22 24.23
CA ARG A 495 14.94 -45.29 25.65
C ARG A 495 13.64 -44.50 25.86
N PRO A 496 12.54 -45.11 26.38
CA PRO A 496 11.22 -44.45 26.40
C PRO A 496 11.17 -43.13 27.18
N GLY A 497 11.91 -43.02 28.29
CA GLY A 497 11.82 -41.87 29.20
C GLY A 497 12.42 -40.54 28.70
N ARG A 498 13.15 -40.50 27.58
CA ARG A 498 13.84 -39.27 27.14
C ARG A 498 12.95 -38.29 26.38
N ARG A 499 11.92 -38.76 25.65
CA ARG A 499 11.06 -37.91 24.81
C ARG A 499 10.18 -36.94 25.62
N GLN A 500 9.65 -37.33 26.79
CA GLN A 500 8.82 -36.42 27.60
C GLN A 500 9.60 -35.18 28.08
N ARG A 501 10.80 -35.36 28.66
CA ARG A 501 11.69 -34.25 29.05
C ARG A 501 12.28 -33.45 27.87
N GLN A 502 12.06 -33.90 26.63
CA GLN A 502 12.49 -33.21 25.42
C GLN A 502 11.35 -32.34 24.85
N ALA A 503 10.08 -32.75 24.99
CA ALA A 503 8.92 -31.92 24.69
C ALA A 503 8.82 -30.69 25.62
N GLU A 504 9.22 -30.83 26.89
CA GLU A 504 9.31 -29.70 27.84
C GLU A 504 10.40 -28.68 27.48
N ARG A 505 11.28 -28.99 26.51
CA ARG A 505 12.38 -28.12 26.06
C ARG A 505 12.15 -27.48 24.69
N SER A 506 10.98 -27.68 24.06
CA SER A 506 10.68 -27.12 22.73
C SER A 506 10.06 -25.71 22.79
N TRP A 507 10.19 -24.99 23.91
CA TRP A 507 9.66 -23.64 24.10
C TRP A 507 10.65 -22.83 24.92
N HIS A 508 11.19 -21.75 24.35
CA HIS A 508 12.24 -20.95 24.97
C HIS A 508 11.74 -19.69 25.72
N SER A 509 10.43 -19.55 25.92
CA SER A 509 9.82 -18.37 26.55
C SER A 509 10.04 -18.30 28.07
N PRO A 510 10.76 -17.28 28.58
CA PRO A 510 10.87 -17.02 30.02
C PRO A 510 9.50 -16.76 30.66
N SER A 511 8.56 -16.18 29.90
CA SER A 511 7.17 -15.94 30.31
C SER A 511 6.38 -17.19 30.69
N LEU A 512 6.93 -18.38 30.48
CA LEU A 512 6.33 -19.65 30.87
C LEU A 512 7.20 -20.44 31.87
N THR A 513 8.53 -20.36 31.81
CA THR A 513 9.41 -21.22 32.63
C THR A 513 9.64 -20.73 34.07
N MET A 514 9.06 -19.60 34.48
CA MET A 514 9.21 -19.05 35.84
C MET A 514 8.24 -19.69 36.84
N GLU A 515 8.71 -19.86 38.08
CA GLU A 515 7.85 -20.19 39.23
C GLU A 515 7.04 -18.96 39.68
N THR A 516 5.95 -19.22 40.41
CA THR A 516 5.04 -18.16 40.87
C THR A 516 5.37 -17.70 42.29
N VAL A 517 5.42 -16.38 42.47
CA VAL A 517 5.49 -15.68 43.75
C VAL A 517 4.13 -15.04 44.08
N THR A 518 3.96 -14.65 45.35
CA THR A 518 2.78 -13.89 45.81
C THR A 518 3.20 -12.44 46.03
N ALA A 519 2.53 -11.50 45.37
CA ALA A 519 2.72 -10.06 45.53
C ALA A 519 2.15 -9.55 46.89
N PRO A 520 2.51 -8.34 47.36
CA PRO A 520 2.02 -7.80 48.63
C PRO A 520 0.49 -7.71 48.75
N ASN A 521 -0.23 -7.51 47.64
CA ASN A 521 -1.71 -7.53 47.61
C ASN A 521 -2.31 -8.94 47.51
N GLY A 522 -1.49 -10.00 47.58
CA GLY A 522 -1.91 -11.39 47.45
C GLY A 522 -2.02 -11.91 46.01
N ALA A 523 -1.68 -11.11 44.98
CA ALA A 523 -1.70 -11.56 43.58
C ALA A 523 -0.66 -12.66 43.33
N VAL A 524 -1.08 -13.80 42.76
CA VAL A 524 -0.14 -14.84 42.31
C VAL A 524 0.40 -14.42 40.94
N THR A 525 1.72 -14.31 40.82
CA THR A 525 2.42 -13.71 39.67
C THR A 525 3.83 -14.29 39.47
N THR A 526 4.52 -13.92 38.41
CA THR A 526 5.97 -14.19 38.21
C THR A 526 6.85 -13.06 38.76
N PRO A 527 8.11 -13.32 39.17
CA PRO A 527 9.04 -12.29 39.67
C PRO A 527 9.16 -11.05 38.77
N THR A 528 9.41 -11.22 37.47
CA THR A 528 9.52 -10.11 36.49
C THR A 528 8.30 -9.19 36.44
N GLN A 529 7.11 -9.72 36.76
CA GLN A 529 5.86 -8.95 36.75
C GLN A 529 5.53 -8.31 38.11
N LEU A 530 6.20 -8.75 39.18
CA LEU A 530 6.26 -8.04 40.47
C LEU A 530 7.28 -6.89 40.41
N GLU A 531 8.40 -7.11 39.72
CA GLU A 531 9.47 -6.11 39.46
C GLU A 531 9.06 -5.03 38.44
N ALA A 532 7.94 -5.21 37.73
CA ALA A 532 7.49 -4.38 36.62
C ALA A 532 7.43 -2.86 36.93
N ASN A 533 7.10 -2.47 38.17
CA ASN A 533 7.10 -1.07 38.58
C ASN A 533 8.52 -0.46 38.46
N GLY A 534 9.51 -1.10 39.09
CA GLY A 534 10.90 -0.62 39.08
C GLY A 534 11.55 -0.69 37.71
N LEU A 535 11.20 -1.69 36.90
CA LEU A 535 11.66 -1.82 35.51
C LEU A 535 11.22 -0.66 34.60
N TRP A 536 10.13 0.04 34.94
CA TRP A 536 9.53 1.13 34.17
C TRP A 536 9.56 2.48 34.90
N GLY A 537 10.14 2.56 36.10
CA GLY A 537 10.13 3.78 36.91
C GLY A 537 8.75 4.17 37.47
N LEU A 538 7.77 3.25 37.51
CA LEU A 538 6.42 3.56 38.01
C LEU A 538 6.40 3.72 39.54
N THR A 539 5.70 4.74 40.01
CA THR A 539 5.55 5.15 41.41
C THR A 539 4.08 5.34 41.77
N GLU A 540 3.70 5.06 43.01
CA GLU A 540 2.36 5.37 43.57
C GLU A 540 2.26 6.83 44.04
N THR A 541 3.40 7.48 44.27
CA THR A 541 3.49 8.88 44.72
C THR A 541 3.59 9.81 43.52
N THR A 542 2.70 10.81 43.45
CA THR A 542 2.73 11.85 42.41
C THR A 542 3.89 12.82 42.64
N VAL A 543 4.78 12.96 41.64
CA VAL A 543 6.04 13.71 41.73
C VAL A 543 6.21 14.69 40.58
N ALA A 544 6.95 15.76 40.85
CA ALA A 544 7.56 16.65 39.86
C ALA A 544 9.06 16.71 40.16
N GLU A 545 9.83 15.75 39.65
CA GLU A 545 11.27 15.61 39.92
C GLU A 545 12.08 16.55 39.02
N LYS A 546 13.00 17.32 39.60
CA LYS A 546 13.93 18.15 38.83
C LYS A 546 15.00 17.26 38.16
N VAL A 547 14.91 17.15 36.83
CA VAL A 547 15.86 16.39 36.00
C VAL A 547 17.18 17.15 35.91
N THR A 548 17.13 18.42 35.53
CA THR A 548 18.27 19.36 35.50
C THR A 548 17.73 20.79 35.65
N ASP A 549 18.58 21.82 35.55
CA ASP A 549 18.11 23.20 35.57
C ASP A 549 17.13 23.46 34.42
N GLY A 550 15.96 24.03 34.76
CA GLY A 550 14.85 24.25 33.83
C GLY A 550 14.03 23.01 33.44
N VAL A 551 14.42 21.78 33.80
CA VAL A 551 13.77 20.54 33.28
C VAL A 551 13.23 19.67 34.40
N TYR A 552 11.96 19.27 34.28
CA TYR A 552 11.23 18.48 35.28
C TYR A 552 10.50 17.27 34.66
N ALA A 553 10.43 16.17 35.41
CA ALA A 553 9.69 14.96 35.08
C ALA A 553 8.49 14.79 36.02
N LEU A 554 7.31 14.60 35.42
CA LEU A 554 6.01 14.56 36.09
C LEU A 554 5.48 13.13 36.03
N GLY A 555 5.43 12.43 37.16
CA GLY A 555 5.15 11.00 37.23
C GLY A 555 4.24 10.60 38.40
N GLY A 556 3.65 9.40 38.31
CA GLY A 556 2.77 8.83 39.34
C GLY A 556 1.27 8.92 39.07
N TRP A 557 0.84 9.38 37.90
CA TRP A 557 -0.58 9.42 37.48
C TRP A 557 -0.99 8.25 36.56
N GLY A 558 -0.05 7.38 36.16
CA GLY A 558 -0.31 6.27 35.24
C GLY A 558 0.97 5.55 34.82
N ILE A 559 0.90 4.81 33.71
CA ILE A 559 2.02 4.09 33.10
C ILE A 559 2.94 4.98 32.24
N ALA A 560 2.70 6.29 32.24
CA ALA A 560 3.45 7.26 31.46
C ALA A 560 3.71 8.53 32.28
N SER A 561 4.82 9.18 31.98
CA SER A 561 5.23 10.48 32.51
C SER A 561 4.94 11.59 31.50
N SER A 562 4.91 12.83 31.98
CA SER A 562 4.95 14.03 31.15
C SER A 562 6.11 14.91 31.60
N TYR A 563 6.59 15.81 30.75
CA TYR A 563 7.80 16.59 31.01
C TYR A 563 7.54 18.09 30.90
N ALA A 564 8.33 18.88 31.61
CA ALA A 564 8.25 20.34 31.56
C ALA A 564 9.66 20.93 31.41
N LEU A 565 9.82 21.84 30.45
CA LEU A 565 11.08 22.53 30.14
C LEU A 565 10.84 24.04 30.17
N GLU A 566 11.66 24.79 30.90
CA GLU A 566 11.64 26.26 30.90
C GLU A 566 12.42 26.80 29.69
N ALA A 567 11.72 27.48 28.77
CA ALA A 567 12.30 28.14 27.61
C ALA A 567 12.16 29.68 27.72
N PRO A 568 12.93 30.47 26.94
CA PRO A 568 12.95 31.93 27.06
C PRO A 568 11.60 32.65 26.91
N GLY A 569 10.64 32.06 26.19
CA GLY A 569 9.28 32.58 26.00
C GLY A 569 8.24 32.02 26.98
N GLY A 570 8.61 31.08 27.85
CA GLY A 570 7.72 30.38 28.78
C GLY A 570 7.97 28.87 28.80
N TRP A 571 7.11 28.14 29.52
CA TRP A 571 7.26 26.70 29.70
C TRP A 571 6.76 25.90 28.49
N ILE A 572 7.53 24.89 28.12
CA ILE A 572 7.18 23.85 27.15
C ILE A 572 6.77 22.60 27.93
N ILE A 573 5.57 22.10 27.67
CA ILE A 573 5.05 20.87 28.28
C ILE A 573 5.06 19.76 27.23
N VAL A 574 5.64 18.60 27.55
CA VAL A 574 5.74 17.45 26.63
C VAL A 574 4.87 16.31 27.15
N ASP A 575 3.84 15.98 26.37
CA ASP A 575 2.63 15.26 26.78
C ASP A 575 1.91 15.86 28.00
N THR A 576 0.65 15.47 28.18
CA THR A 576 -0.30 16.13 29.11
C THR A 576 -1.07 15.14 29.99
N GLY A 577 -0.66 13.86 29.97
CA GLY A 577 -1.29 12.80 30.75
C GLY A 577 -2.62 12.28 30.19
N ASP A 578 -3.23 11.37 30.96
CA ASP A 578 -4.43 10.63 30.57
C ASP A 578 -5.77 11.39 30.79
N SER A 579 -5.78 12.56 31.46
CA SER A 579 -7.02 13.28 31.79
C SER A 579 -6.79 14.73 32.23
N THR A 580 -7.84 15.55 32.18
CA THR A 580 -7.88 16.93 32.70
C THR A 580 -7.44 17.02 34.15
N ARG A 581 -7.92 16.10 34.98
CA ARG A 581 -7.61 16.10 36.42
C ARG A 581 -6.13 15.78 36.66
N ALA A 582 -5.59 14.75 36.01
CA ALA A 582 -4.17 14.41 36.13
C ALA A 582 -3.30 15.58 35.66
N ALA A 583 -3.64 16.22 34.55
CA ALA A 583 -2.93 17.40 34.04
C ALA A 583 -2.96 18.61 35.00
N ALA A 584 -4.10 18.90 35.62
CA ALA A 584 -4.22 19.97 36.61
C ALA A 584 -3.41 19.67 37.88
N GLU A 585 -3.41 18.42 38.35
CA GLU A 585 -2.57 17.97 39.47
C GLU A 585 -1.07 18.03 39.12
N MET A 586 -0.69 17.64 37.90
CA MET A 586 0.68 17.76 37.37
C MET A 586 1.15 19.22 37.31
N ARG A 587 0.31 20.13 36.79
CA ARG A 587 0.60 21.58 36.74
C ARG A 587 0.78 22.14 38.15
N GLY A 588 -0.11 21.81 39.09
CA GLY A 588 0.03 22.21 40.49
C GLY A 588 1.30 21.68 41.16
N LYS A 589 1.71 20.44 40.87
CA LYS A 589 2.96 19.83 41.37
C LYS A 589 4.20 20.49 40.77
N LEU A 590 4.18 20.84 39.48
CA LEU A 590 5.25 21.59 38.83
C LEU A 590 5.39 22.99 39.45
N GLU A 591 4.29 23.73 39.62
CA GLU A 591 4.29 25.06 40.25
C GLU A 591 4.83 25.02 41.69
N GLN A 592 4.52 23.97 42.45
CA GLN A 592 5.10 23.72 43.77
C GLN A 592 6.61 23.44 43.72
N ALA A 593 7.07 22.62 42.76
CA ALA A 593 8.48 22.26 42.59
C ALA A 593 9.36 23.35 41.95
N VAL A 594 8.74 24.35 41.32
CA VAL A 594 9.37 25.55 40.74
C VAL A 594 9.23 26.77 41.68
N GLY A 595 8.31 26.73 42.65
CA GLY A 595 8.09 27.78 43.65
C GLY A 595 7.30 29.00 43.15
N ARG A 596 6.70 28.92 41.95
CA ARG A 596 5.94 30.00 41.30
C ARG A 596 4.94 29.43 40.29
N LYS A 597 3.99 30.27 39.87
CA LYS A 597 3.13 29.99 38.71
C LYS A 597 3.97 29.81 37.44
N VAL A 598 3.60 28.82 36.63
CA VAL A 598 4.17 28.59 35.29
C VAL A 598 3.26 29.21 34.24
N LYS A 599 3.85 29.96 33.29
CA LYS A 599 3.19 30.33 32.04
C LYS A 599 3.62 29.36 30.95
N VAL A 600 2.68 28.62 30.39
CA VAL A 600 2.89 27.62 29.33
C VAL A 600 2.83 28.30 27.96
N ALA A 601 3.96 28.32 27.27
CA ALA A 601 4.08 28.87 25.92
C ALA A 601 3.80 27.82 24.83
N ALA A 602 4.08 26.54 25.10
CA ALA A 602 3.81 25.47 24.15
C ALA A 602 3.50 24.12 24.82
N ILE A 603 2.68 23.32 24.14
CA ILE A 603 2.46 21.89 24.41
C ILE A 603 3.00 21.11 23.21
N LEU A 604 3.86 20.13 23.43
CA LEU A 604 4.38 19.19 22.44
C LEU A 604 3.82 17.79 22.73
N LEU A 605 3.02 17.24 21.82
CA LEU A 605 2.45 15.89 21.97
C LEU A 605 3.34 14.86 21.26
N THR A 606 3.82 13.86 21.99
CA THR A 606 4.59 12.74 21.38
C THR A 606 3.69 11.89 20.50
N HIS A 607 2.46 11.62 20.95
CA HIS A 607 1.42 10.86 20.25
C HIS A 607 0.05 10.95 20.96
N TRP A 608 -1.01 10.39 20.35
CA TRP A 608 -2.40 10.57 20.79
C TRP A 608 -2.80 10.03 22.17
N HIS A 609 -2.03 9.12 22.80
CA HIS A 609 -2.45 8.51 24.07
C HIS A 609 -2.46 9.50 25.24
N TYR A 610 -1.48 10.40 25.32
CA TYR A 610 -1.22 11.25 26.48
C TYR A 610 -1.54 12.73 26.23
N ALA A 611 -2.54 12.97 25.39
CA ALA A 611 -3.01 14.31 25.01
C ALA A 611 -4.28 14.77 25.76
N ASP A 612 -4.97 13.87 26.47
CA ASP A 612 -6.35 14.09 26.93
C ASP A 612 -6.51 15.17 28.02
N GLY A 613 -5.41 15.63 28.62
CA GLY A 613 -5.40 16.67 29.65
C GLY A 613 -4.96 18.06 29.18
N SER A 614 -4.79 18.29 27.88
CA SER A 614 -4.18 19.51 27.32
C SER A 614 -4.77 20.84 27.81
N GLY A 615 -6.09 20.92 28.04
CA GLY A 615 -6.77 22.16 28.44
C GLY A 615 -6.36 22.69 29.81
N ALA A 616 -5.93 21.82 30.73
CA ALA A 616 -5.42 22.25 32.05
C ALA A 616 -4.04 22.95 31.97
N TRP A 617 -3.32 22.74 30.86
CA TRP A 617 -2.01 23.34 30.59
C TRP A 617 -2.08 24.62 29.74
N LEU A 618 -3.26 25.03 29.29
CA LEU A 618 -3.38 26.25 28.48
C LEU A 618 -3.19 27.53 29.32
N ASP A 619 -2.60 28.52 28.67
CA ASP A 619 -2.55 29.94 29.05
C ASP A 619 -2.79 30.79 27.79
N GLU A 620 -2.87 32.11 27.96
CA GLU A 620 -2.98 33.03 26.82
C GLU A 620 -1.72 32.97 25.92
N GLY A 621 -1.93 32.49 24.68
CA GLY A 621 -0.91 32.36 23.64
C GLY A 621 -0.25 30.99 23.53
N THR A 622 -0.68 29.97 24.27
CA THR A 622 -0.10 28.61 24.18
C THR A 622 -0.29 27.99 22.78
N GLU A 623 0.80 27.58 22.13
CA GLU A 623 0.73 26.75 20.92
C GLU A 623 0.60 25.25 21.26
N ILE A 624 -0.16 24.48 20.48
CA ILE A 624 -0.22 23.02 20.61
C ILE A 624 0.38 22.40 19.36
N TRP A 625 1.45 21.62 19.53
CA TRP A 625 2.15 20.93 18.47
C TRP A 625 1.92 19.41 18.56
N GLY A 626 1.71 18.76 17.42
CA GLY A 626 1.50 17.32 17.35
C GLY A 626 1.60 16.79 15.92
N HIS A 627 1.58 15.48 15.73
CA HIS A 627 1.72 14.86 14.41
C HIS A 627 0.40 14.88 13.62
N GLU A 628 0.44 15.04 12.29
CA GLU A 628 -0.74 15.15 11.41
C GLU A 628 -1.71 13.94 11.39
N TYR A 629 -1.38 12.86 12.10
CA TYR A 629 -2.20 11.65 12.25
C TYR A 629 -2.78 11.47 13.65
N LEU A 630 -2.46 12.38 14.60
CA LEU A 630 -2.79 12.25 16.02
C LEU A 630 -4.31 12.21 16.24
N ASP A 631 -5.05 13.21 15.76
CA ASP A 631 -6.52 13.24 15.81
C ASP A 631 -7.16 12.01 15.16
N ARG A 632 -6.72 11.66 13.95
CA ARG A 632 -7.24 10.48 13.23
C ARG A 632 -7.08 9.22 14.07
N ASN A 633 -5.89 8.98 14.61
CA ASN A 633 -5.59 7.79 15.40
C ASN A 633 -6.32 7.79 16.76
N ARG A 634 -6.59 8.99 17.32
CA ARG A 634 -7.45 9.21 18.49
C ARG A 634 -8.91 8.83 18.19
N SER A 635 -9.52 9.38 17.14
CA SER A 635 -10.90 9.10 16.74
C SER A 635 -11.10 7.63 16.37
N ASP A 636 -10.14 7.02 15.65
CA ASP A 636 -10.21 5.62 15.23
C ASP A 636 -10.27 4.64 16.42
N SER A 637 -9.77 5.05 17.60
CA SER A 637 -9.57 4.22 18.80
C SER A 637 -10.49 4.54 20.00
N LYS A 638 -11.01 5.77 20.10
CA LYS A 638 -11.92 6.21 21.18
C LYS A 638 -12.95 7.27 20.78
N GLY A 639 -13.01 7.66 19.49
CA GLY A 639 -14.04 8.52 18.94
C GLY A 639 -15.19 7.74 18.31
N VAL A 640 -15.89 8.39 17.38
CA VAL A 640 -17.03 7.83 16.62
C VAL A 640 -16.52 6.82 15.58
N SER A 641 -16.22 5.61 16.04
CA SER A 641 -15.59 4.53 15.26
C SER A 641 -16.12 3.17 15.73
N VAL A 642 -16.46 2.29 14.79
CA VAL A 642 -16.87 0.90 15.12
C VAL A 642 -15.73 0.05 15.69
N LYS A 643 -14.48 0.53 15.62
CA LYS A 643 -13.33 -0.07 16.29
C LYS A 643 -13.30 0.29 17.78
N SER A 644 -13.84 1.44 18.20
CA SER A 644 -13.76 1.95 19.58
C SER A 644 -14.24 0.92 20.61
N GLY A 645 -15.43 0.33 20.43
CA GLY A 645 -15.94 -0.70 21.33
C GLY A 645 -15.06 -1.94 21.43
N PHE A 646 -14.56 -2.41 20.28
CA PHE A 646 -13.65 -3.54 20.20
C PHE A 646 -12.32 -3.24 20.90
N TYR A 647 -11.72 -2.08 20.62
CA TYR A 647 -10.44 -1.66 21.18
C TYR A 647 -10.53 -1.44 22.69
N GLN A 648 -11.53 -0.68 23.17
CA GLN A 648 -11.68 -0.32 24.57
C GLN A 648 -12.04 -1.51 25.46
N ALA A 649 -12.98 -2.39 25.04
CA ALA A 649 -13.27 -3.60 25.81
C ALA A 649 -12.06 -4.55 25.90
N ARG A 650 -11.23 -4.58 24.86
CA ARG A 650 -9.99 -5.37 24.86
C ARG A 650 -8.87 -4.68 25.64
N ALA A 651 -8.84 -3.34 25.73
CA ALA A 651 -7.96 -2.60 26.63
C ALA A 651 -8.34 -2.83 28.10
N ILE A 652 -9.63 -2.82 28.43
CA ILE A 652 -10.19 -3.19 29.75
C ILE A 652 -9.69 -4.57 30.18
N ALA A 653 -9.73 -5.55 29.27
CA ALA A 653 -9.18 -6.88 29.52
C ALA A 653 -7.65 -6.85 29.68
N GLN A 654 -6.93 -6.19 28.77
CA GLN A 654 -5.46 -6.12 28.75
C GLN A 654 -4.87 -5.49 30.03
N PHE A 655 -5.42 -4.36 30.48
CA PHE A 655 -4.97 -3.63 31.65
C PHE A 655 -5.69 -4.03 32.95
N GLY A 656 -6.45 -5.13 32.91
CA GLY A 656 -7.10 -5.75 34.08
C GLY A 656 -7.97 -4.81 34.92
N VAL A 657 -8.71 -3.91 34.26
CA VAL A 657 -9.41 -2.79 34.89
C VAL A 657 -10.36 -3.23 36.02
N PHE A 658 -11.03 -4.35 35.83
CA PHE A 658 -11.97 -4.96 36.79
C PHE A 658 -11.38 -6.21 37.49
N HIS A 659 -10.05 -6.31 37.59
CA HIS A 659 -9.41 -7.30 38.48
C HIS A 659 -9.57 -6.86 39.95
N PRO A 660 -9.67 -7.79 40.91
CA PRO A 660 -9.81 -7.43 42.31
C PRO A 660 -8.59 -6.68 42.83
N MET A 661 -8.77 -5.86 43.87
CA MET A 661 -7.67 -5.13 44.51
C MET A 661 -6.71 -6.05 45.27
N GLN A 662 -7.19 -7.19 45.75
CA GLN A 662 -6.46 -8.13 46.60
C GLN A 662 -6.76 -9.59 46.24
N GLY A 663 -5.89 -10.50 46.67
CA GLY A 663 -6.02 -11.95 46.46
C GLY A 663 -5.43 -12.44 45.14
N PRO A 664 -5.49 -13.76 44.87
CA PRO A 664 -4.65 -14.42 43.86
C PRO A 664 -4.87 -13.95 42.41
N ASP A 665 -6.06 -13.43 42.10
CA ASP A 665 -6.42 -12.89 40.79
C ASP A 665 -6.22 -11.37 40.66
N ALA A 666 -5.68 -10.69 41.69
CA ALA A 666 -5.43 -9.26 41.62
C ALA A 666 -4.34 -8.90 40.59
N PHE A 667 -4.30 -7.63 40.18
CA PHE A 667 -3.19 -7.13 39.36
C PHE A 667 -1.95 -6.90 40.24
N PRO A 668 -0.77 -7.42 39.87
CA PRO A 668 0.42 -7.43 40.73
C PRO A 668 1.28 -6.16 40.68
N SER A 669 0.94 -5.19 39.81
CA SER A 669 1.78 -4.01 39.51
C SER A 669 0.94 -2.85 38.95
N LEU A 670 1.56 -1.66 38.89
CA LEU A 670 0.95 -0.41 38.40
C LEU A 670 0.74 -0.37 36.88
N MET A 671 1.07 -1.47 36.18
CA MET A 671 0.73 -1.69 34.76
C MET A 671 -0.78 -1.84 34.52
N ARG A 672 -1.59 -1.92 35.58
CA ARG A 672 -3.05 -1.91 35.51
C ARG A 672 -3.61 -0.53 35.16
N PHE A 673 -4.86 -0.50 34.70
CA PHE A 673 -5.70 0.69 34.79
C PHE A 673 -6.82 0.48 35.83
N PHE A 674 -7.62 1.51 36.04
CA PHE A 674 -8.78 1.56 36.93
C PHE A 674 -10.00 2.11 36.15
N PRO A 675 -11.25 1.81 36.56
CA PRO A 675 -12.45 2.30 35.88
C PRO A 675 -12.49 3.82 35.75
N GLU A 676 -12.03 4.52 36.78
CA GLU A 676 -11.95 5.98 36.86
C GLU A 676 -11.11 6.58 35.73
N LYS A 677 -10.04 5.89 35.28
CA LYS A 677 -9.22 6.33 34.14
C LYS A 677 -9.97 6.25 32.80
N LEU A 678 -10.92 5.33 32.67
CA LEU A 678 -11.72 5.17 31.43
C LEU A 678 -12.94 6.09 31.39
N LEU A 679 -13.36 6.59 32.54
CA LEU A 679 -14.46 7.55 32.72
C LEU A 679 -13.95 8.97 32.99
N ALA A 680 -12.63 9.19 32.89
CA ALA A 680 -12.01 10.46 33.22
C ALA A 680 -12.33 11.56 32.18
N GLU A 681 -12.56 12.77 32.68
CA GLU A 681 -12.82 13.93 31.82
C GLU A 681 -11.59 14.30 30.97
N SER A 682 -11.83 14.48 29.68
CA SER A 682 -10.80 14.95 28.74
C SER A 682 -11.06 16.39 28.31
N SER A 683 -10.03 17.22 28.46
CA SER A 683 -9.92 18.59 27.94
C SER A 683 -8.95 18.57 26.77
N TYR A 684 -9.17 17.64 25.86
CA TYR A 684 -8.37 17.50 24.65
C TYR A 684 -8.63 18.68 23.70
N HIS A 685 -7.56 19.34 23.28
CA HIS A 685 -7.54 20.34 22.22
C HIS A 685 -6.63 19.84 21.08
N PRO A 686 -7.08 19.92 19.81
CA PRO A 686 -6.28 19.46 18.67
C PRO A 686 -5.04 20.35 18.45
N PRO A 687 -3.95 19.83 17.86
CA PRO A 687 -2.77 20.61 17.54
C PRO A 687 -3.06 21.77 16.58
N THR A 688 -2.57 22.97 16.92
CA THR A 688 -2.58 24.17 16.07
C THR A 688 -1.32 24.28 15.20
N ARG A 689 -0.36 23.36 15.39
CA ARG A 689 0.89 23.21 14.64
C ARG A 689 1.14 21.72 14.37
N LEU A 690 1.50 21.36 13.14
CA LEU A 690 1.56 19.96 12.70
C LEU A 690 2.96 19.52 12.27
N PHE A 691 3.39 18.36 12.79
CA PHE A 691 4.53 17.61 12.29
C PHE A 691 4.10 16.67 11.15
N GLN A 692 4.82 16.73 10.02
CA GLN A 692 4.55 15.92 8.83
C GLN A 692 5.12 14.50 8.96
N ASN A 693 4.37 13.50 8.51
CA ASN A 693 4.77 12.10 8.58
C ASN A 693 6.05 11.82 7.79
N GLY A 694 7.04 11.22 8.46
CA GLY A 694 8.31 10.87 7.86
C GLY A 694 9.27 12.04 7.62
N LYS A 695 9.05 13.21 8.26
CA LYS A 695 9.94 14.36 8.18
C LYS A 695 10.68 14.62 9.49
N VAL A 696 11.97 14.89 9.39
CA VAL A 696 12.73 15.58 10.44
C VAL A 696 12.52 17.08 10.25
N LEU A 697 12.28 17.81 11.35
CA LEU A 697 11.98 19.24 11.35
C LEU A 697 12.78 19.95 12.44
N ASP A 698 13.49 21.02 12.08
CA ASP A 698 14.13 21.95 13.00
C ASP A 698 13.18 23.13 13.26
N VAL A 699 12.77 23.34 14.51
CA VAL A 699 11.80 24.38 14.90
C VAL A 699 12.26 25.16 16.12
N MET A 700 11.77 26.39 16.26
CA MET A 700 11.96 27.22 17.46
C MET A 700 10.65 27.26 18.24
N VAL A 701 10.58 26.57 19.38
CA VAL A 701 9.40 26.50 20.25
C VAL A 701 9.67 27.34 21.48
N ALA A 702 8.88 28.39 21.74
CA ALA A 702 9.04 29.29 22.89
C ALA A 702 10.49 29.83 23.09
N GLY A 703 11.28 29.98 22.01
CA GLY A 703 12.68 30.42 22.08
C GLY A 703 13.72 29.31 22.35
N GLU A 704 13.29 28.05 22.47
CA GLU A 704 14.14 26.86 22.52
C GLU A 704 14.22 26.20 21.13
N PRO A 705 15.42 25.87 20.61
CA PRO A 705 15.55 25.03 19.42
C PRO A 705 15.14 23.59 19.75
N VAL A 706 14.21 23.05 18.97
CA VAL A 706 13.77 21.66 19.08
C VAL A 706 13.90 20.99 17.71
N GLN A 707 14.60 19.85 17.65
CA GLN A 707 14.56 18.98 16.49
C GLN A 707 13.48 17.92 16.72
N VAL A 708 12.55 17.78 15.79
CA VAL A 708 11.46 16.79 15.84
C VAL A 708 11.68 15.75 14.75
N ALA A 709 11.45 14.48 15.06
CA ALA A 709 11.55 13.40 14.08
C ALA A 709 10.56 12.26 14.36
N PRO A 710 10.27 11.41 13.35
CA PRO A 710 9.47 10.21 13.56
C PRO A 710 10.13 9.28 14.59
N ASN A 711 9.32 8.75 15.49
CA ASN A 711 9.70 7.75 16.49
C ASN A 711 8.55 6.75 16.61
N ARG A 712 8.22 6.06 15.52
CA ARG A 712 6.97 5.29 15.37
C ARG A 712 7.04 3.94 16.09
N THR A 713 6.97 4.00 17.42
CA THR A 713 7.12 2.86 18.33
C THR A 713 5.79 2.21 18.70
N ASP A 714 4.90 2.94 19.40
CA ASP A 714 3.57 2.44 19.78
C ASP A 714 2.50 2.77 18.70
N THR A 715 2.68 3.83 17.92
CA THR A 715 1.66 4.30 16.98
C THR A 715 2.25 5.07 15.80
N SER A 716 1.50 5.21 14.71
CA SER A 716 1.97 5.81 13.46
C SER A 716 2.14 7.33 13.50
N ASP A 717 1.65 7.97 14.56
CA ASP A 717 1.75 9.40 14.85
C ASP A 717 2.85 9.74 15.86
N SER A 718 3.64 8.74 16.29
CA SER A 718 4.63 8.93 17.35
C SER A 718 5.91 9.62 16.86
N VAL A 719 6.33 10.66 17.59
CA VAL A 719 7.53 11.48 17.33
C VAL A 719 8.45 11.55 18.56
N ALA A 720 9.71 11.90 18.34
CA ALA A 720 10.70 12.21 19.37
C ALA A 720 11.16 13.67 19.26
N PHE A 721 11.52 14.27 20.40
CA PHE A 721 11.94 15.67 20.51
C PHE A 721 13.37 15.73 21.05
N TYR A 722 14.31 16.33 20.30
CA TYR A 722 15.68 16.57 20.75
C TYR A 722 15.88 18.07 21.02
N PHE A 723 16.36 18.39 22.22
CA PHE A 723 16.61 19.74 22.73
C PHE A 723 18.13 19.96 22.82
N PRO A 724 18.76 20.61 21.81
CA PRO A 724 20.22 20.62 21.68
C PRO A 724 20.94 21.35 22.83
N ARG A 725 20.33 22.39 23.43
CA ARG A 725 20.93 23.13 24.56
C ARG A 725 21.11 22.26 25.81
N HIS A 726 20.23 21.27 25.99
CA HIS A 726 20.23 20.35 27.13
C HIS A 726 20.86 18.99 26.81
N ARG A 727 21.32 18.76 25.57
CA ARG A 727 21.69 17.44 25.01
C ARG A 727 20.64 16.36 25.34
N LEU A 728 19.36 16.72 25.32
CA LEU A 728 18.27 15.93 25.87
C LEU A 728 17.37 15.42 24.76
N VAL A 729 16.95 14.16 24.83
CA VAL A 729 15.92 13.60 23.93
C VAL A 729 14.73 13.07 24.71
N VAL A 730 13.52 13.40 24.25
CA VAL A 730 12.25 12.84 24.70
C VAL A 730 11.78 11.81 23.68
N THR A 731 11.40 10.61 24.13
CA THR A 731 10.97 9.49 23.28
C THR A 731 9.69 8.83 23.77
N ASN A 732 9.02 8.10 22.88
CA ASN A 732 7.86 7.28 23.24
C ASN A 732 8.28 5.93 23.83
N VAL A 733 9.20 5.20 23.17
CA VAL A 733 9.75 3.92 23.69
C VAL A 733 11.18 3.66 23.21
N MET A 734 12.16 3.92 24.08
CA MET A 734 13.58 3.56 23.97
C MET A 734 14.16 3.08 25.32
N ILE A 735 13.41 2.24 26.05
CA ILE A 735 13.70 1.90 27.45
C ILE A 735 14.58 0.66 27.63
N THR A 736 15.49 0.71 28.61
CA THR A 736 16.20 -0.49 29.11
C THR A 736 15.25 -1.53 29.70
N GLY A 737 14.09 -1.08 30.19
CA GLY A 737 13.20 -1.77 31.11
C GLY A 737 12.55 -3.04 30.55
N ALA A 738 12.06 -3.01 29.31
CA ALA A 738 11.16 -4.03 28.80
C ALA A 738 11.11 -4.16 27.27
N ILE A 739 10.71 -5.34 26.80
CA ILE A 739 10.29 -5.57 25.42
C ILE A 739 8.88 -5.01 25.26
N PHE A 740 8.78 -3.88 24.57
CA PHE A 740 7.53 -3.20 24.30
C PHE A 740 6.73 -3.88 23.17
N ASN A 741 5.50 -3.43 22.93
CA ASN A 741 4.61 -4.02 21.93
C ASN A 741 4.95 -3.63 20.50
N LEU A 742 5.50 -4.57 19.71
CA LEU A 742 5.36 -4.55 18.23
C LEU A 742 3.94 -4.99 17.79
N TYR A 743 3.21 -5.65 18.69
CA TYR A 743 1.77 -5.85 18.60
C TYR A 743 1.13 -5.73 19.98
N THR A 744 0.05 -4.98 20.08
CA THR A 744 -0.71 -4.82 21.34
C THR A 744 -1.90 -5.78 21.33
N LEU A 745 -2.06 -6.59 22.39
CA LEU A 745 -3.07 -7.66 22.42
C LEU A 745 -4.51 -7.11 22.40
N ARG A 746 -4.73 -5.86 22.79
CA ARG A 746 -6.00 -5.13 22.58
C ARG A 746 -6.40 -5.02 21.11
N GLY A 747 -5.45 -5.17 20.19
CA GLY A 747 -5.62 -4.98 18.75
C GLY A 747 -5.21 -3.57 18.33
N GLY A 748 -4.74 -3.42 17.10
CA GLY A 748 -4.24 -2.18 16.54
C GLY A 748 -3.61 -2.41 15.17
N ALA A 749 -3.12 -1.34 14.54
CA ALA A 749 -2.36 -1.45 13.29
C ALA A 749 -1.04 -2.23 13.50
N PHE A 750 -0.54 -2.84 12.41
CA PHE A 750 0.79 -3.48 12.41
C PHE A 750 1.88 -2.41 12.58
N ARG A 751 2.75 -2.59 13.58
CA ARG A 751 3.93 -1.76 13.82
C ARG A 751 5.11 -2.45 13.13
N ASN A 752 5.41 -2.04 11.89
CA ASN A 752 6.52 -2.66 11.13
C ASN A 752 7.86 -2.41 11.85
N PRO A 753 8.60 -3.45 12.28
CA PRO A 753 9.90 -3.28 12.91
C PRO A 753 10.90 -2.50 12.06
N GLU A 754 10.86 -2.60 10.73
CA GLU A 754 11.75 -1.82 9.86
C GLU A 754 11.57 -0.32 10.05
N ILE A 755 10.33 0.15 10.30
CA ILE A 755 10.04 1.56 10.55
C ILE A 755 10.60 1.96 11.92
N TYR A 756 10.38 1.14 12.95
CA TYR A 756 10.98 1.35 14.28
C TYR A 756 12.50 1.50 14.19
N LEU A 757 13.17 0.58 13.49
CA LEU A 757 14.63 0.52 13.41
C LEU A 757 15.22 1.70 12.62
N ASN A 758 14.56 2.14 11.54
CA ASN A 758 14.98 3.32 10.78
C ASN A 758 14.77 4.62 11.58
N ASP A 759 13.63 4.77 12.25
CA ASP A 759 13.33 5.92 13.11
C ASP A 759 14.32 6.01 14.30
N ALA A 760 14.70 4.87 14.88
CA ALA A 760 15.64 4.80 16.01
C ALA A 760 17.04 5.34 15.67
N ARG A 761 17.53 5.18 14.44
CA ARG A 761 18.86 5.69 14.03
C ARG A 761 19.01 7.20 14.20
N TRP A 762 17.91 7.97 14.08
CA TRP A 762 17.93 9.40 14.36
C TRP A 762 18.13 9.71 15.85
N VAL A 763 17.55 8.89 16.75
CA VAL A 763 17.68 9.02 18.21
C VAL A 763 19.11 8.65 18.64
N GLU A 764 19.65 7.54 18.13
CA GLU A 764 21.05 7.14 18.33
C GLU A 764 22.02 8.26 17.93
N SER A 765 21.81 8.89 16.76
CA SER A 765 22.71 9.92 16.21
C SER A 765 22.81 11.22 17.04
N LYS A 766 22.04 11.37 18.12
CA LYS A 766 22.07 12.56 18.97
C LYS A 766 23.18 12.54 20.01
N ASN A 767 23.68 11.36 20.40
CA ASN A 767 24.57 11.20 21.56
C ASN A 767 24.05 11.99 22.77
N ALA A 768 22.76 11.82 23.06
CA ALA A 768 22.06 12.57 24.10
C ALA A 768 22.56 12.17 25.49
N GLU A 769 22.73 13.16 26.37
CA GLU A 769 23.18 12.97 27.75
C GLU A 769 22.00 12.68 28.70
N ILE A 770 20.79 13.08 28.31
CA ILE A 770 19.55 12.82 29.06
C ILE A 770 18.52 12.18 28.14
N LEU A 771 17.93 11.07 28.60
CA LEU A 771 16.78 10.41 27.97
C LEU A 771 15.56 10.54 28.87
N LEU A 772 14.53 11.19 28.34
CA LEU A 772 13.21 11.31 28.93
C LEU A 772 12.23 10.44 28.13
N ASP A 773 12.24 9.14 28.37
CA ASP A 773 11.27 8.24 27.75
C ASP A 773 9.98 8.22 28.56
N ILE A 774 8.85 8.58 27.93
CA ILE A 774 7.56 8.72 28.64
C ILE A 774 7.15 7.44 29.39
N HIS A 775 7.60 6.26 28.97
CA HIS A 775 7.29 4.97 29.59
C HIS A 775 8.39 4.44 30.52
N GLY A 776 9.52 5.12 30.64
CA GLY A 776 10.70 4.66 31.37
C GLY A 776 11.15 5.56 32.52
N PRO A 777 12.14 5.09 33.31
CA PRO A 777 12.86 5.96 34.23
C PRO A 777 13.71 6.97 33.44
N THR A 778 13.78 8.21 33.93
CA THR A 778 14.74 9.23 33.48
C THR A 778 16.17 8.68 33.52
N LEU A 779 16.87 8.68 32.38
CA LEU A 779 18.29 8.29 32.32
C LEU A 779 19.18 9.52 32.12
N LYS A 780 20.34 9.51 32.77
CA LYS A 780 21.36 10.58 32.73
C LYS A 780 22.74 9.96 32.49
N GLY A 781 23.55 10.64 31.69
CA GLY A 781 24.86 10.17 31.23
C GLY A 781 24.76 9.44 29.89
N GLU A 782 25.48 9.96 28.89
CA GLU A 782 25.47 9.53 27.48
C GLU A 782 25.57 8.01 27.28
N LYS A 783 26.40 7.32 28.06
CA LYS A 783 26.53 5.86 28.02
C LYS A 783 25.22 5.13 28.39
N LEU A 784 24.52 5.57 29.44
CA LEU A 784 23.28 4.91 29.88
C LEU A 784 22.13 5.18 28.90
N VAL A 785 22.13 6.35 28.26
CA VAL A 785 21.21 6.68 27.17
C VAL A 785 21.47 5.80 25.94
N HIS A 786 22.73 5.68 25.53
CA HIS A 786 23.12 4.82 24.41
C HIS A 786 22.73 3.35 24.64
N GLU A 787 23.09 2.78 25.81
CA GLU A 787 22.71 1.41 26.18
C GLU A 787 21.18 1.19 26.24
N ALA A 788 20.37 2.24 26.40
CA ALA A 788 18.90 2.12 26.40
C ALA A 788 18.33 2.03 24.97
N ILE A 789 18.81 2.90 24.09
CA ILE A 789 18.42 2.93 22.68
C ILE A 789 18.93 1.68 21.96
N GLU A 790 20.23 1.37 22.09
CA GLU A 790 20.88 0.19 21.51
C GLU A 790 20.13 -1.10 21.88
N ARG A 791 19.81 -1.29 23.17
CA ARG A 791 19.09 -2.48 23.66
C ARG A 791 17.66 -2.58 23.13
N SER A 792 16.99 -1.44 22.94
CA SER A 792 15.64 -1.40 22.35
C SER A 792 15.66 -1.76 20.87
N VAL A 793 16.65 -1.24 20.14
CA VAL A 793 16.94 -1.56 18.74
C VAL A 793 17.28 -3.04 18.57
N ASP A 794 18.21 -3.58 19.37
CA ASP A 794 18.61 -4.99 19.37
C ASP A 794 17.42 -5.94 19.62
N GLN A 795 16.57 -5.62 20.60
CA GLN A 795 15.38 -6.42 20.90
C GLN A 795 14.41 -6.47 19.72
N VAL A 796 14.12 -5.31 19.12
CA VAL A 796 13.21 -5.23 17.95
C VAL A 796 13.82 -5.88 16.72
N GLN A 797 15.12 -5.67 16.45
CA GLN A 797 15.81 -6.27 15.32
C GLN A 797 15.92 -7.78 15.45
N LEU A 798 16.21 -8.33 16.63
CA LEU A 798 16.24 -9.78 16.82
C LEU A 798 14.85 -10.43 16.70
N ILE A 799 13.78 -9.75 17.12
CA ILE A 799 12.41 -10.24 16.86
C ILE A 799 12.14 -10.26 15.35
N HIS A 800 12.50 -9.19 14.63
CA HIS A 800 12.31 -9.08 13.19
C HIS A 800 13.13 -10.12 12.40
N ASP A 801 14.46 -10.04 12.49
CA ASP A 801 15.39 -10.77 11.63
C ASP A 801 15.32 -12.28 11.90
N GLN A 802 15.15 -12.70 13.16
CA GLN A 802 14.96 -14.12 13.46
C GLN A 802 13.56 -14.62 13.07
N THR A 803 12.51 -13.79 13.10
CA THR A 803 11.20 -14.19 12.54
C THR A 803 11.33 -14.43 11.04
N LEU A 804 11.90 -13.49 10.29
CA LEU A 804 12.08 -13.63 8.85
C LEU A 804 13.01 -14.80 8.49
N ARG A 805 14.05 -15.09 9.29
CA ARG A 805 14.88 -16.28 9.12
C ARG A 805 14.10 -17.59 9.31
N LEU A 806 13.16 -17.65 10.26
CA LEU A 806 12.34 -18.84 10.50
C LEU A 806 11.30 -19.02 9.38
N VAL A 807 10.67 -17.93 8.92
CA VAL A 807 9.82 -17.92 7.70
C VAL A 807 10.61 -18.39 6.47
N ALA A 808 11.85 -17.95 6.29
CA ALA A 808 12.73 -18.40 5.20
C ALA A 808 13.15 -19.88 5.31
N HIS A 809 12.94 -20.52 6.47
CA HIS A 809 13.05 -21.97 6.66
C HIS A 809 11.70 -22.70 6.53
N GLY A 810 10.63 -22.01 6.10
CA GLY A 810 9.31 -22.56 5.86
C GLY A 810 8.40 -22.67 7.08
N MET A 811 8.73 -21.98 8.19
CA MET A 811 7.91 -22.02 9.42
C MET A 811 6.74 -21.03 9.39
N ASP A 812 5.58 -21.46 9.88
CA ASP A 812 4.40 -20.60 9.99
C ASP A 812 4.51 -19.59 11.17
N ALA A 813 3.50 -18.71 11.29
CA ALA A 813 3.43 -17.70 12.35
C ALA A 813 3.45 -18.28 13.78
N ARG A 814 2.98 -19.52 13.97
CA ARG A 814 2.99 -20.23 15.24
C ARG A 814 4.33 -20.90 15.48
N GLU A 815 4.85 -21.68 14.53
CA GLU A 815 6.12 -22.39 14.58
C GLU A 815 7.29 -21.44 14.79
N ALA A 816 7.36 -20.34 14.03
CA ALA A 816 8.35 -19.29 14.23
C ALA A 816 8.29 -18.72 15.67
N ALA A 817 7.09 -18.58 16.24
CA ALA A 817 6.91 -18.14 17.62
C ALA A 817 7.22 -19.21 18.67
N GLU A 818 7.19 -20.51 18.35
CA GLU A 818 7.66 -21.57 19.27
C GLU A 818 9.20 -21.77 19.14
N ALA A 819 9.78 -21.42 17.99
CA ALA A 819 11.19 -21.63 17.63
C ALA A 819 12.12 -20.41 17.80
N LEU A 820 11.62 -19.17 17.92
CA LEU A 820 12.49 -18.00 18.06
C LEU A 820 13.30 -18.03 19.36
N TYR A 821 14.62 -17.98 19.21
CA TYR A 821 15.57 -17.80 20.29
C TYR A 821 16.10 -16.36 20.31
N MET A 822 16.10 -15.74 21.49
CA MET A 822 16.75 -14.46 21.77
C MET A 822 17.77 -14.67 22.91
N PRO A 823 18.95 -14.02 22.89
CA PRO A 823 19.93 -14.12 23.98
C PRO A 823 19.31 -13.75 25.33
N ARG A 824 19.62 -14.53 26.38
CA ARG A 824 19.03 -14.40 27.71
C ARG A 824 19.07 -12.96 28.26
N HIS A 825 20.20 -12.26 28.07
CA HIS A 825 20.41 -10.90 28.58
C HIS A 825 19.58 -9.81 27.87
N LEU A 826 18.98 -10.11 26.71
CA LEU A 826 18.05 -9.22 26.01
C LEU A 826 16.59 -9.55 26.30
N ARG A 827 16.27 -10.75 26.80
CA ARG A 827 14.89 -11.23 26.98
C ARG A 827 14.44 -11.41 28.43
N GLU A 828 15.28 -12.02 29.28
CA GLU A 828 14.91 -12.34 30.66
C GLU A 828 14.75 -11.07 31.49
N GLY A 829 13.71 -11.01 32.32
CA GLY A 829 13.36 -9.80 33.07
C GLY A 829 12.71 -8.68 32.25
N ARG A 830 12.56 -8.83 30.92
CA ARG A 830 12.07 -7.76 30.03
C ARG A 830 10.65 -7.93 29.51
N GLU A 831 10.07 -9.12 29.57
CA GLU A 831 8.69 -9.39 29.12
C GLU A 831 7.62 -9.07 30.19
N ALA A 832 7.73 -7.91 30.84
CA ALA A 832 6.75 -7.42 31.82
C ALA A 832 5.49 -6.82 31.15
N TYR A 833 5.62 -6.31 29.91
CA TYR A 833 4.52 -5.67 29.19
C TYR A 833 4.16 -6.44 27.92
N GLY A 834 5.03 -6.44 26.92
CA GLY A 834 4.90 -7.28 25.73
C GLY A 834 5.26 -8.74 26.00
N GLN A 835 5.03 -9.59 25.00
CA GLN A 835 5.50 -10.97 24.95
C GLN A 835 5.96 -11.28 23.53
N VAL A 836 7.20 -11.75 23.38
CA VAL A 836 7.87 -11.98 22.09
C VAL A 836 7.05 -12.90 21.19
N GLU A 837 6.45 -13.97 21.71
CA GLU A 837 5.61 -14.88 20.92
C GLU A 837 4.36 -14.23 20.31
N SER A 838 3.91 -13.09 20.83
CA SER A 838 2.81 -12.31 20.24
C SER A 838 3.32 -11.36 19.14
N HIS A 839 4.57 -10.90 19.26
CA HIS A 839 5.21 -10.03 18.29
C HIS A 839 5.67 -10.79 17.05
N VAL A 840 6.29 -11.97 17.22
CA VAL A 840 6.67 -12.88 16.12
C VAL A 840 5.48 -13.20 15.22
N ARG A 841 4.35 -13.60 15.82
CA ARG A 841 3.10 -13.86 15.09
C ARG A 841 2.65 -12.65 14.28
N GLN A 842 2.78 -11.45 14.82
CA GLN A 842 2.38 -10.24 14.10
C GLN A 842 3.39 -9.83 13.01
N VAL A 843 4.68 -10.11 13.16
CA VAL A 843 5.66 -9.91 12.08
C VAL A 843 5.36 -10.84 10.91
N VAL A 844 5.06 -12.12 11.15
CA VAL A 844 4.61 -13.03 10.06
C VAL A 844 3.29 -12.55 9.45
N ASN A 845 2.26 -12.29 10.28
CA ASN A 845 0.95 -11.84 9.80
C ASN A 845 0.99 -10.49 9.05
N GLY A 846 1.92 -9.61 9.41
CA GLY A 846 2.06 -8.27 8.86
C GLY A 846 2.94 -8.19 7.60
N THR A 847 3.92 -9.09 7.47
CA THR A 847 4.87 -9.11 6.33
C THR A 847 4.53 -10.17 5.29
N VAL A 848 4.02 -11.34 5.71
CA VAL A 848 3.72 -12.49 4.84
C VAL A 848 2.20 -12.68 4.67
N GLY A 849 1.44 -12.46 5.74
CA GLY A 849 -0.01 -12.68 5.78
C GLY A 849 -0.40 -13.84 6.69
N TRP A 850 -1.67 -14.23 6.63
CA TRP A 850 -2.30 -15.19 7.55
C TRP A 850 -2.17 -16.66 7.14
N PHE A 851 -1.80 -16.94 5.90
CA PHE A 851 -1.75 -18.29 5.32
C PHE A 851 -0.47 -19.01 5.74
N SER A 852 -0.58 -20.13 6.47
CA SER A 852 0.58 -20.90 6.94
C SER A 852 1.38 -21.62 5.85
N GLY A 853 0.72 -21.93 4.73
CA GLY A 853 1.19 -22.89 3.72
C GLY A 853 0.33 -24.16 3.64
N ASP A 854 -0.42 -24.50 4.68
CA ASP A 854 -1.38 -25.62 4.63
C ASP A 854 -2.62 -25.23 3.82
N VAL A 855 -2.94 -26.03 2.79
CA VAL A 855 -4.09 -25.82 1.91
C VAL A 855 -5.45 -25.81 2.64
N TYR A 856 -5.53 -26.38 3.85
CA TYR A 856 -6.72 -26.28 4.71
C TYR A 856 -7.02 -24.84 5.13
N ASP A 857 -6.00 -24.02 5.40
CA ASP A 857 -6.19 -22.62 5.86
C ASP A 857 -6.89 -21.76 4.81
N ILE A 858 -6.84 -22.13 3.53
CA ILE A 858 -7.48 -21.38 2.44
C ILE A 858 -9.01 -21.44 2.55
N ASN A 859 -9.57 -22.60 2.95
CA ASN A 859 -11.00 -22.83 3.08
C ASN A 859 -11.30 -23.79 4.26
N PRO A 860 -11.04 -23.36 5.52
CA PRO A 860 -11.24 -24.21 6.68
C PRO A 860 -12.74 -24.45 6.94
N LEU A 861 -13.06 -25.54 7.64
CA LEU A 861 -14.43 -25.81 8.07
C LEU A 861 -14.94 -24.68 8.98
N SER A 862 -16.27 -24.52 9.03
CA SER A 862 -16.87 -23.60 10.01
C SER A 862 -16.44 -24.01 11.43
N LEU A 863 -16.12 -23.05 12.30
CA LEU A 863 -15.59 -23.35 13.64
C LEU A 863 -16.52 -24.27 14.48
N HIS A 864 -17.82 -24.27 14.22
CA HIS A 864 -18.76 -25.20 14.83
C HIS A 864 -18.64 -26.63 14.27
N GLU A 865 -18.47 -26.76 12.96
CA GLU A 865 -18.30 -28.06 12.29
C GLU A 865 -16.94 -28.70 12.61
N GLU A 866 -15.84 -27.95 12.54
CA GLU A 866 -14.51 -28.44 12.97
C GLU A 866 -14.60 -28.95 14.41
N ALA A 867 -15.19 -28.17 15.30
CA ALA A 867 -15.37 -28.57 16.69
C ALA A 867 -16.24 -29.84 16.83
N SER A 868 -17.33 -29.98 16.08
CA SER A 868 -18.21 -31.16 16.14
C SER A 868 -17.47 -32.42 15.69
N ARG A 869 -16.87 -32.39 14.49
CA ARG A 869 -16.15 -33.54 13.91
C ARG A 869 -14.95 -33.93 14.78
N THR A 870 -14.22 -32.94 15.32
CA THR A 870 -13.11 -33.20 16.24
C THR A 870 -13.58 -33.83 17.55
N VAL A 871 -14.64 -33.30 18.17
CA VAL A 871 -15.16 -33.83 19.44
C VAL A 871 -15.78 -35.22 19.27
N GLU A 872 -16.42 -35.49 18.13
CA GLU A 872 -16.92 -36.82 17.75
C GLU A 872 -15.77 -37.84 17.63
N MET A 873 -14.76 -37.53 16.81
CA MET A 873 -13.54 -38.34 16.64
C MET A 873 -12.80 -38.60 17.97
N MET A 874 -12.88 -37.69 18.94
CA MET A 874 -12.31 -37.84 20.29
C MET A 874 -13.19 -38.62 21.28
N GLY A 875 -14.20 -39.36 20.80
CA GLY A 875 -15.10 -40.16 21.66
C GLY A 875 -16.29 -39.37 22.24
N GLY A 876 -16.67 -38.28 21.59
CA GLY A 876 -17.80 -37.43 21.96
C GLY A 876 -17.54 -36.48 23.14
N ARG A 877 -18.52 -35.59 23.38
CA ARG A 877 -18.41 -34.49 24.36
C ARG A 877 -17.98 -34.97 25.76
N ASN A 878 -18.44 -36.13 26.21
CA ASN A 878 -18.12 -36.66 27.54
C ASN A 878 -16.68 -37.19 27.67
N ALA A 879 -16.08 -37.74 26.61
CA ALA A 879 -14.67 -38.10 26.62
C ALA A 879 -13.78 -36.86 26.64
N VAL A 880 -14.09 -35.86 25.80
CA VAL A 880 -13.36 -34.59 25.74
C VAL A 880 -13.46 -33.79 27.05
N ARG A 881 -14.62 -33.80 27.73
CA ARG A 881 -14.79 -33.23 29.09
C ARG A 881 -13.84 -33.87 30.11
N ARG A 882 -13.76 -35.20 30.15
CA ARG A 882 -12.83 -35.92 31.06
C ARG A 882 -11.37 -35.59 30.74
N ALA A 883 -10.96 -35.69 29.48
CA ALA A 883 -9.60 -35.37 29.05
C ALA A 883 -9.19 -33.92 29.39
N ALA A 884 -10.10 -32.96 29.27
CA ALA A 884 -9.86 -31.57 29.68
C ALA A 884 -9.72 -31.42 31.20
N ALA A 885 -10.60 -32.06 31.99
CA ALA A 885 -10.55 -32.03 33.45
C ALA A 885 -9.29 -32.72 34.00
N GLU A 886 -8.89 -33.85 33.43
CA GLU A 886 -7.67 -34.59 33.76
C GLU A 886 -6.43 -33.76 33.43
N ALA A 887 -6.37 -33.12 32.26
CA ALA A 887 -5.29 -32.22 31.90
C ALA A 887 -5.20 -31.01 32.86
N ALA A 888 -6.33 -30.38 33.19
CA ALA A 888 -6.36 -29.28 34.16
C ALA A 888 -5.90 -29.70 35.56
N LYS A 889 -6.35 -30.88 36.03
CA LYS A 889 -5.97 -31.47 37.33
C LYS A 889 -4.50 -31.87 37.39
N LYS A 890 -3.94 -32.40 36.30
CA LYS A 890 -2.52 -32.76 36.20
C LYS A 890 -1.59 -31.56 36.33
N GLY A 891 -2.09 -30.36 35.97
CA GLY A 891 -1.37 -29.11 36.14
C GLY A 891 -0.19 -28.93 35.17
N GLY A 892 0.47 -27.78 35.27
CA GLY A 892 1.59 -27.44 34.38
C GLY A 892 1.13 -26.98 32.99
N LEU A 893 2.01 -26.20 32.35
CA LEU A 893 1.67 -25.33 31.23
C LEU A 893 1.15 -26.07 30.00
N ALA A 894 1.77 -27.19 29.64
CA ALA A 894 1.35 -28.00 28.51
C ALA A 894 -0.07 -28.55 28.72
N ASN A 895 -0.39 -29.03 29.93
CA ASN A 895 -1.70 -29.60 30.23
C ASN A 895 -2.78 -28.51 30.38
N TRP A 896 -2.45 -27.32 30.91
CA TRP A 896 -3.36 -26.17 30.91
C TRP A 896 -3.60 -25.61 29.49
N ARG A 897 -2.56 -25.46 28.65
CA ARG A 897 -2.70 -25.07 27.23
C ARG A 897 -3.57 -26.07 26.47
N TRP A 898 -3.39 -27.37 26.71
CA TRP A 898 -4.20 -28.44 26.12
C TRP A 898 -5.66 -28.40 26.58
N SER A 899 -5.89 -28.28 27.89
CA SER A 899 -7.23 -28.04 28.46
C SER A 899 -7.94 -26.83 27.84
N LEU A 900 -7.22 -25.75 27.54
CA LEU A 900 -7.78 -24.59 26.82
C LEU A 900 -8.15 -24.89 25.35
N LYS A 901 -7.43 -25.73 24.59
CA LYS A 901 -7.89 -26.18 23.25
C LYS A 901 -9.12 -27.07 23.39
N LEU A 902 -9.11 -28.06 24.29
CA LEU A 902 -10.25 -28.98 24.48
C LEU A 902 -11.52 -28.25 24.92
N THR A 903 -11.43 -27.35 25.90
CA THR A 903 -12.58 -26.54 26.34
C THR A 903 -13.03 -25.53 25.29
N SER A 904 -12.13 -25.04 24.41
CA SER A 904 -12.54 -24.22 23.26
C SER A 904 -13.45 -24.99 22.29
N LEU A 905 -13.17 -26.28 22.05
CA LEU A 905 -14.04 -27.15 21.23
C LEU A 905 -15.40 -27.38 21.91
N LEU A 906 -15.38 -27.74 23.20
CA LEU A 906 -16.62 -27.98 23.97
C LEU A 906 -17.53 -26.74 24.03
N LEU A 907 -16.96 -25.57 24.35
CA LEU A 907 -17.73 -24.33 24.48
C LEU A 907 -18.21 -23.78 23.13
N ARG A 908 -17.54 -24.10 22.02
CA ARG A 908 -18.03 -23.83 20.67
C ARG A 908 -19.31 -24.62 20.34
N LEU A 909 -19.43 -25.84 20.88
CA LEU A 909 -20.60 -26.72 20.74
C LEU A 909 -21.65 -26.55 21.85
N GLY A 910 -21.34 -25.78 22.89
CA GLY A 910 -22.20 -25.58 24.07
C GLY A 910 -21.67 -24.48 24.98
N PRO A 911 -21.94 -23.19 24.70
CA PRO A 911 -21.40 -22.06 25.48
C PRO A 911 -21.82 -22.01 26.96
N LYS A 912 -22.87 -22.76 27.31
CA LYS A 912 -23.41 -22.93 28.67
C LYS A 912 -22.93 -24.22 29.38
N ASP A 913 -22.00 -24.98 28.81
CA ASP A 913 -21.45 -26.20 29.42
C ASP A 913 -20.69 -25.89 30.72
N ALA A 914 -21.33 -26.16 31.86
CA ALA A 914 -20.84 -25.77 33.18
C ALA A 914 -19.47 -26.38 33.53
N GLU A 915 -19.25 -27.66 33.23
CA GLU A 915 -17.97 -28.32 33.52
C GLU A 915 -16.87 -27.86 32.55
N ALA A 916 -17.17 -27.67 31.26
CA ALA A 916 -16.20 -27.08 30.34
C ALA A 916 -15.83 -25.65 30.72
N ARG A 917 -16.79 -24.83 31.19
CA ARG A 917 -16.56 -23.48 31.73
C ARG A 917 -15.64 -23.51 32.96
N LYS A 918 -15.96 -24.33 33.95
CA LYS A 918 -15.20 -24.53 35.20
C LYS A 918 -13.76 -24.99 34.96
N VAL A 919 -13.57 -26.01 34.12
CA VAL A 919 -12.25 -26.52 33.71
C VAL A 919 -11.44 -25.47 32.94
N ARG A 920 -12.11 -24.72 32.05
CA ARG A 920 -11.49 -23.60 31.32
C ARG A 920 -11.00 -22.52 32.26
N THR A 921 -11.86 -22.05 33.17
CA THR A 921 -11.54 -21.02 34.17
C THR A 921 -10.33 -21.39 35.01
N ALA A 922 -10.29 -22.62 35.55
CA ALA A 922 -9.13 -23.08 36.32
C ALA A 922 -7.84 -23.05 35.50
N SER A 923 -7.90 -23.48 34.24
CA SER A 923 -6.75 -23.52 33.33
C SER A 923 -6.29 -22.14 32.86
N ALA A 924 -7.24 -21.24 32.58
CA ALA A 924 -6.98 -19.85 32.21
C ALA A 924 -6.39 -19.06 33.38
N ARG A 925 -6.95 -19.20 34.59
CA ARG A 925 -6.41 -18.62 35.83
C ARG A 925 -4.97 -19.10 36.08
N ALA A 926 -4.73 -20.41 36.04
CA ALA A 926 -3.41 -20.98 36.31
C ALA A 926 -2.33 -20.52 35.31
N LEU A 927 -2.70 -20.26 34.06
CA LEU A 927 -1.82 -19.66 33.05
C LEU A 927 -1.67 -18.14 33.23
N GLY A 928 -2.74 -17.39 33.45
CA GLY A 928 -2.70 -15.94 33.66
C GLY A 928 -1.86 -15.53 34.87
N GLN A 929 -1.95 -16.29 35.97
CA GLN A 929 -1.10 -16.14 37.16
C GLN A 929 0.39 -16.45 36.91
N ARG A 930 0.74 -17.00 35.74
CA ARG A 930 2.09 -17.37 35.31
C ARG A 930 2.64 -16.57 34.12
N MET A 931 1.87 -15.66 33.54
CA MET A 931 2.38 -14.76 32.50
C MET A 931 3.24 -13.67 33.14
N THR A 932 4.44 -13.44 32.60
CA THR A 932 5.21 -12.22 32.89
C THR A 932 4.56 -10.99 32.25
N SER A 933 4.00 -11.15 31.04
CA SER A 933 3.35 -10.05 30.33
C SER A 933 2.07 -9.64 31.05
N ALA A 934 2.04 -8.41 31.56
CA ALA A 934 0.85 -7.71 32.06
C ALA A 934 -0.31 -7.82 31.08
N ASN A 935 -0.02 -7.56 29.79
CA ASN A 935 -1.01 -7.57 28.71
C ASN A 935 -1.63 -8.97 28.51
N ALA A 936 -0.82 -10.04 28.56
CA ALA A 936 -1.32 -11.41 28.44
C ALA A 936 -2.07 -11.88 29.70
N ARG A 937 -1.54 -11.57 30.90
CA ARG A 937 -2.21 -11.80 32.20
C ARG A 937 -3.62 -11.23 32.18
N GLY A 938 -3.76 -9.98 31.73
CA GLY A 938 -5.03 -9.27 31.59
C GLY A 938 -6.13 -10.13 30.99
N PHE A 939 -5.93 -10.63 29.76
CA PHE A 939 -6.93 -11.45 29.06
C PHE A 939 -7.25 -12.77 29.78
N TYR A 940 -6.24 -13.49 30.28
CA TYR A 940 -6.44 -14.78 30.96
C TYR A 940 -7.29 -14.65 32.24
N ILE A 941 -6.94 -13.68 33.10
CA ILE A 941 -7.64 -13.47 34.37
C ILE A 941 -9.02 -12.86 34.14
N THR A 942 -9.16 -11.90 33.22
CA THR A 942 -10.47 -11.30 32.88
C THR A 942 -11.44 -12.36 32.39
N GLN A 943 -11.00 -13.30 31.55
CA GLN A 943 -11.84 -14.42 31.08
C GLN A 943 -12.22 -15.39 32.23
N ALA A 944 -11.33 -15.64 33.18
CA ALA A 944 -11.65 -16.46 34.36
C ALA A 944 -12.73 -15.80 35.24
N LEU A 945 -12.59 -14.49 35.50
CA LEU A 945 -13.54 -13.69 36.27
C LEU A 945 -14.90 -13.54 35.56
N GLU A 946 -14.90 -13.35 34.24
CA GLU A 946 -16.10 -13.28 33.40
C GLU A 946 -16.91 -14.60 33.44
N ILE A 947 -16.23 -15.73 33.26
CA ILE A 947 -16.91 -17.05 33.25
C ILE A 947 -17.54 -17.37 34.61
N GLU A 948 -16.94 -16.91 35.71
CA GLU A 948 -17.42 -17.05 37.10
C GLU A 948 -18.44 -15.98 37.53
N GLY A 949 -18.74 -14.95 36.70
CA GLY A 949 -19.59 -13.83 37.10
C GLY A 949 -18.98 -12.91 38.18
N LYS A 950 -17.65 -12.95 38.34
CA LYS A 950 -16.87 -12.10 39.26
C LYS A 950 -16.35 -10.83 38.61
N LEU A 951 -16.30 -10.77 37.27
CA LEU A 951 -16.09 -9.52 36.54
C LEU A 951 -17.32 -8.63 36.79
N LYS A 952 -17.15 -7.49 37.47
CA LYS A 952 -18.25 -6.71 38.02
C LYS A 952 -18.11 -5.20 37.77
N VAL A 953 -19.25 -4.57 37.55
CA VAL A 953 -19.46 -3.11 37.55
C VAL A 953 -20.59 -2.83 38.53
N GLU A 954 -20.42 -1.88 39.45
CA GLU A 954 -21.42 -1.57 40.50
C GLU A 954 -21.93 -2.81 41.26
N GLY A 955 -21.03 -3.77 41.51
CA GLY A 955 -21.34 -5.05 42.15
C GLY A 955 -22.11 -6.07 41.28
N ARG A 956 -22.62 -5.67 40.12
CA ARG A 956 -23.36 -6.51 39.16
C ARG A 956 -22.40 -7.25 38.20
N PRO A 957 -22.59 -8.55 37.90
CA PRO A 957 -21.77 -9.26 36.92
C PRO A 957 -21.89 -8.69 35.51
N VAL A 958 -20.78 -8.60 34.79
CA VAL A 958 -20.71 -8.12 33.38
C VAL A 958 -19.89 -9.06 32.50
N THR A 959 -20.07 -8.94 31.18
CA THR A 959 -19.24 -9.60 30.17
C THR A 959 -18.42 -8.57 29.39
N LEU A 960 -17.30 -9.00 28.81
CA LEU A 960 -16.51 -8.17 27.89
C LEU A 960 -17.31 -7.76 26.64
N ASP A 961 -18.29 -8.57 26.24
CA ASP A 961 -19.17 -8.23 25.12
C ASP A 961 -20.23 -7.17 25.48
N ALA A 962 -20.78 -7.21 26.71
CA ALA A 962 -21.64 -6.14 27.21
C ALA A 962 -20.87 -4.81 27.34
N ILE A 963 -19.63 -4.89 27.85
CA ILE A 963 -18.71 -3.74 27.87
C ILE A 963 -18.45 -3.23 26.45
N ARG A 964 -18.11 -4.11 25.49
CA ARG A 964 -17.89 -3.77 24.06
C ARG A 964 -19.06 -3.03 23.44
N MET A 965 -20.29 -3.42 23.75
CA MET A 965 -21.49 -2.73 23.28
C MET A 965 -21.67 -1.36 23.95
N PHE A 966 -21.44 -1.26 25.26
CA PHE A 966 -21.55 -0.01 26.01
C PHE A 966 -20.51 1.03 25.55
N VAL A 967 -19.21 0.74 25.67
CA VAL A 967 -18.12 1.67 25.29
C VAL A 967 -17.91 1.78 23.77
N GLY A 968 -18.66 1.02 22.98
CA GLY A 968 -18.68 1.04 21.51
C GLY A 968 -19.87 1.75 20.90
N THR A 969 -20.82 2.22 21.72
CA THR A 969 -21.95 3.04 21.27
C THR A 969 -21.61 4.50 21.57
N PRO A 970 -21.46 5.36 20.54
CA PRO A 970 -21.22 6.79 20.76
C PRO A 970 -22.29 7.43 21.64
N SER A 971 -21.86 8.27 22.58
CA SER A 971 -22.76 9.14 23.34
C SER A 971 -23.29 10.29 22.46
N MET A 972 -24.39 10.93 22.89
CA MET A 972 -24.90 12.13 22.21
C MET A 972 -23.84 13.23 22.08
N ASP A 973 -23.01 13.41 23.10
CA ASP A 973 -21.91 14.38 23.13
C ASP A 973 -20.78 14.01 22.14
N GLN A 974 -20.46 12.73 22.01
CA GLN A 974 -19.50 12.25 21.00
C GLN A 974 -20.03 12.46 19.58
N LEU A 975 -21.32 12.18 19.34
CA LEU A 975 -21.97 12.38 18.04
C LEU A 975 -22.03 13.88 17.67
N SER A 976 -22.32 14.77 18.63
CA SER A 976 -22.41 16.21 18.38
C SER A 976 -21.06 16.93 18.25
N ARG A 977 -19.96 16.33 18.75
CA ARG A 977 -18.59 16.85 18.59
C ARG A 977 -17.84 16.26 17.40
N ALA A 978 -18.24 15.06 16.95
CA ALA A 978 -17.66 14.43 15.77
C ALA A 978 -18.08 15.16 14.49
N THR A 979 -17.20 15.14 13.49
CA THR A 979 -17.50 15.66 12.16
C THR A 979 -18.67 14.91 11.52
N VAL A 980 -19.31 15.53 10.52
CA VAL A 980 -20.39 14.84 9.78
C VAL A 980 -19.85 13.57 9.14
N ASP A 981 -18.66 13.57 8.52
CA ASP A 981 -18.08 12.35 7.93
C ASP A 981 -17.87 11.23 8.98
N GLU A 982 -17.27 11.50 10.14
CA GLU A 982 -17.09 10.47 11.19
C GLU A 982 -18.43 9.81 11.58
N ASN A 983 -19.47 10.62 11.76
CA ASN A 983 -20.82 10.14 12.05
C ASN A 983 -21.38 9.26 10.90
N LEU A 984 -21.20 9.67 9.65
CA LEU A 984 -21.70 8.92 8.49
C LEU A 984 -20.89 7.64 8.21
N GLN A 985 -19.56 7.67 8.39
CA GLN A 985 -18.74 6.46 8.33
C GLN A 985 -19.17 5.48 9.43
N PHE A 986 -19.48 5.93 10.64
CA PHE A 986 -20.01 5.07 11.70
C PHE A 986 -21.35 4.43 11.30
N VAL A 987 -22.32 5.23 10.83
CA VAL A 987 -23.63 4.72 10.34
C VAL A 987 -23.46 3.69 9.22
N ARG A 988 -22.58 3.96 8.25
CA ARG A 988 -22.24 3.06 7.14
C ARG A 988 -21.81 1.67 7.60
N TYR A 989 -21.07 1.55 8.71
CA TYR A 989 -20.67 0.25 9.27
C TYR A 989 -21.81 -0.49 10.02
N LEU A 990 -22.91 0.18 10.38
CA LEU A 990 -24.07 -0.44 11.04
C LEU A 990 -25.07 -1.08 10.05
N VAL A 991 -24.87 -0.89 8.74
CA VAL A 991 -25.74 -1.41 7.68
C VAL A 991 -25.60 -2.94 7.57
N ASP A 992 -26.55 -3.70 8.13
CA ASP A 992 -26.65 -5.15 7.91
C ASP A 992 -26.91 -5.43 6.42
N PRO A 993 -25.96 -6.03 5.68
CA PRO A 993 -26.05 -6.15 4.23
C PRO A 993 -27.21 -7.03 3.76
N ARG A 994 -27.75 -7.90 4.62
CA ARG A 994 -28.94 -8.74 4.34
C ARG A 994 -30.24 -7.97 4.54
N LYS A 995 -30.24 -6.99 5.45
CA LYS A 995 -31.38 -6.07 5.64
C LYS A 995 -31.37 -4.94 4.62
N ALA A 996 -30.20 -4.61 4.07
CA ALA A 996 -30.01 -3.69 2.94
C ALA A 996 -30.01 -4.38 1.57
N GLU A 997 -30.11 -5.71 1.54
CA GLU A 997 -30.28 -6.50 0.32
C GLU A 997 -31.54 -6.05 -0.43
N GLY A 998 -31.43 -5.89 -1.75
CA GLY A 998 -32.47 -5.28 -2.60
C GLY A 998 -32.71 -3.78 -2.39
N LYS A 999 -32.48 -3.22 -1.20
CA LYS A 999 -32.75 -1.81 -0.88
C LYS A 999 -31.70 -0.87 -1.48
N ARG A 1000 -32.12 0.35 -1.83
CA ARG A 1000 -31.26 1.52 -2.08
C ARG A 1000 -32.08 2.73 -1.68
N LEU A 1001 -31.48 3.60 -0.86
CA LEU A 1001 -32.11 4.78 -0.29
C LEU A 1001 -31.07 5.90 -0.37
N ALA A 1002 -31.47 7.09 -0.80
CA ALA A 1002 -30.62 8.28 -0.83
C ALA A 1002 -30.93 9.14 0.39
N PHE A 1003 -29.91 9.67 1.05
CA PHE A 1003 -30.07 10.63 2.13
C PHE A 1003 -29.17 11.84 1.88
N THR A 1004 -29.76 12.93 1.36
CA THR A 1004 -29.10 14.23 1.41
C THR A 1004 -29.19 14.72 2.85
N ILE A 1005 -28.04 14.96 3.49
CA ILE A 1005 -27.96 15.47 4.85
C ILE A 1005 -27.30 16.84 4.78
N THR A 1006 -28.01 17.84 5.30
CA THR A 1006 -27.53 19.22 5.43
C THR A 1006 -27.48 19.54 6.92
N ALA A 1007 -26.30 19.89 7.43
CA ALA A 1007 -26.10 20.36 8.79
C ALA A 1007 -25.87 21.87 8.77
N GLU A 1008 -26.78 22.64 9.38
CA GLU A 1008 -26.60 24.09 9.52
C GLU A 1008 -25.64 24.39 10.67
N GLY A 1009 -24.64 25.24 10.43
CA GLY A 1009 -23.77 25.78 11.47
C GLY A 1009 -22.49 25.00 11.81
N ASP A 1010 -22.01 24.09 10.95
CA ASP A 1010 -20.72 23.40 11.15
C ASP A 1010 -19.53 24.40 11.15
N PRO A 1011 -18.88 24.66 12.30
CA PRO A 1011 -17.83 25.67 12.42
C PRO A 1011 -16.50 25.26 11.77
N GLY A 1012 -16.34 24.00 11.34
CA GLY A 1012 -15.19 23.56 10.57
C GLY A 1012 -15.22 24.02 9.11
N SER A 1013 -16.39 24.44 8.60
CA SER A 1013 -16.62 24.78 7.20
C SER A 1013 -16.16 26.21 6.82
N GLY A 1014 -14.85 26.45 6.92
CA GLY A 1014 -14.20 27.70 6.48
C GLY A 1014 -14.27 27.93 4.96
N GLY A 1015 -15.44 28.29 4.43
CA GLY A 1015 -15.58 28.85 3.09
C GLY A 1015 -16.00 27.90 1.96
N SER A 1016 -16.70 26.79 2.22
CA SER A 1016 -17.55 26.14 1.19
C SER A 1016 -18.61 25.22 1.83
N SER A 1017 -19.76 25.06 1.15
CA SER A 1017 -20.93 24.35 1.67
C SER A 1017 -20.79 22.83 1.61
N CYS A 1018 -20.42 22.19 2.72
CA CYS A 1018 -20.39 20.73 2.86
C CYS A 1018 -21.81 20.13 2.94
N ALA A 1019 -22.37 19.75 1.80
CA ALA A 1019 -23.53 18.86 1.73
C ALA A 1019 -23.07 17.39 1.84
N THR A 1020 -22.76 16.94 3.06
CA THR A 1020 -22.23 15.60 3.33
C THR A 1020 -23.33 14.54 3.21
N ALA A 1021 -23.63 14.10 1.99
CA ALA A 1021 -24.62 13.05 1.73
C ALA A 1021 -24.16 11.69 2.27
N CYS A 1022 -25.08 10.94 2.90
CA CYS A 1022 -24.81 9.58 3.37
C CYS A 1022 -25.29 8.56 2.35
N SER A 1023 -24.35 7.90 1.67
CA SER A 1023 -24.60 6.90 0.62
C SER A 1023 -24.34 5.46 1.06
#